data_AF-A0A2R6FB37-F1
#
_entry.id   AF-A0A2R6FB37-F1
#
_cell.length_a   1.000
_cell.length_b   1.000
_cell.length_c   1.000
_cell.angle_alpha   90.00
_cell.angle_beta   90.00
_cell.angle_gamma   90.00
#
_symmetry.space_group_name_H-M   'P 1'
#
loop_
_entity.id
_entity.type
_entity.pdbx_description
1 polymer ?
#
loop_
_entity_poly.entity_id
_entity_poly.type
_entity_poly.pdbx_seq_one_letter_code
_entity_poly.pdbx_strand_id
1 'polypeptide(L)'
;MPSISGLLPRATAGPDPVGGRSDRLGADPTGAARRANRTIENLSNRVRAAGERTAERVRDRYAAGDFIDERVIETVLDRCESTPTDERPEEPLLRALHCLEGGLAGYDPGAGDRDLGEALLEAAREEYDVPADPPDRSRESALDRYGLDADRLGRDVRETLQSSGVSDGRGHRGQQGDWLEPALDAARREVGDGSTGALPAASGPVLAALAAVFAGQSRGAARSPFGGGSDHRLPTALAALGKVLDRYREIPGGAGDSGGSTGPDDPDGSGRSDGGDSDGSRRTIIRALRALFVANLIAMGLGAVVSYRNAPPIPEAIHDADGGTVVTDEAVRAGKKVFQSAGLMNQGSILGNGAYFGVDLTADALSLKTEAMREYYARERGAESFDALGDNGQAAVTARVQRELDATSGPDAEHSPAEVHAHRQVREAYVSRYHEGDRDRGIPEGFLDSAEHARRLADFALWTAWISHADRPGSEHSYTNDWPYAPASGNRPPTRSVIWSAISVILLVGGGGIGVWAYRALDLAEPITGAVDVPPPDEISVTPAQRAAARYVPVAGLLFTAQTLVGGLLAHYHVERTGFYGIFEALGIDIVSLIPFAAGRTWHVNLAVLWISTLWLGGGLFLPGLFADRDPPFQAAGVTGLLGALVIATVGAFVGVWLGIQGRFDPLADNEYKWWWLGNEGLEYLEAGRLWKLLLLVGFAGWTGLVARGARAGSLFEGDSRSGLGHLLVYAGGSIALLFGASMFYRPETNLAITEFWRWWVVHMWVEGAFEFFMVAVVSIALVAMGLLEQSEAEQAILFEVFTIMGAGIVGVSHHYWWVGLPDLWVPIGTTFSTLEFVPIIFVLYRALGEYRSLAARGAEFPYALPFLFIVGATVWNFVGAGVLGFFLNLPVLNYYEHGTYLTLAHSHAATFGAFGLLALGLGAYILRVVTPEAAWDPTWFRRSFWLSNVGLAVMVVGSLLPVGFLQLETVYEEGFAAGRDLQFNERPLVQKFSWARLPGDGLVIAGAISFTAAAISHLRAVERDDADSRATPA
;
A
#
# COMPACT_ATOMS: atom_id res chain seq x y z
N MET A 1 -31.56 51.23 24.30
CA MET A 1 -32.02 52.11 25.40
C MET A 1 -31.69 51.41 26.72
N PRO A 2 -31.25 52.11 27.78
CA PRO A 2 -29.98 52.83 27.92
C PRO A 2 -29.17 52.39 29.20
N SER A 3 -27.84 52.50 29.20
CA SER A 3 -27.00 53.46 29.98
C SER A 3 -27.03 53.35 31.51
N ILE A 4 -25.84 53.34 32.16
CA ILE A 4 -25.38 54.44 33.04
C ILE A 4 -23.91 54.23 33.46
N SER A 5 -23.18 55.35 33.49
CA SER A 5 -21.75 55.54 33.71
C SER A 5 -21.43 56.00 35.14
N GLY A 6 -20.19 55.74 35.59
CA GLY A 6 -19.30 56.76 36.19
C GLY A 6 -19.25 56.89 37.72
N LEU A 7 -18.03 56.89 38.28
CA LEU A 7 -17.42 58.05 38.98
C LEU A 7 -16.01 57.73 39.57
N LEU A 8 -15.06 58.62 39.25
CA LEU A 8 -13.71 58.81 39.82
C LEU A 8 -13.81 59.69 41.11
N PRO A 9 -12.77 59.81 41.99
CA PRO A 9 -11.71 60.82 41.80
C PRO A 9 -10.30 60.52 42.40
N ARG A 10 -9.41 61.48 42.11
CA ARG A 10 -7.93 61.63 42.16
C ARG A 10 -7.27 61.93 43.53
N ALA A 11 -6.05 61.39 43.72
CA ALA A 11 -4.72 62.01 43.95
C ALA A 11 -4.27 62.80 45.22
N THR A 12 -2.99 62.53 45.60
CA THR A 12 -1.84 63.44 45.96
C THR A 12 -1.17 63.39 47.37
N ALA A 13 0.19 63.35 47.31
CA ALA A 13 1.24 64.01 48.13
C ALA A 13 1.87 63.36 49.40
N GLY A 14 3.23 63.35 49.46
CA GLY A 14 4.14 62.92 50.55
C GLY A 14 4.28 63.92 51.73
N PRO A 15 5.31 63.85 52.64
CA PRO A 15 6.77 63.84 52.35
C PRO A 15 7.72 63.09 53.36
N ASP A 16 9.02 63.04 53.02
CA ASP A 16 10.24 62.68 53.82
C ASP A 16 10.63 63.77 54.88
N PRO A 17 11.55 63.60 55.89
CA PRO A 17 13.00 63.30 55.68
C PRO A 17 13.94 62.80 56.86
N VAL A 18 15.23 62.53 56.49
CA VAL A 18 16.55 62.60 57.23
C VAL A 18 17.08 61.45 58.14
N GLY A 19 18.23 60.84 57.74
CA GLY A 19 19.52 60.91 58.49
C GLY A 19 20.28 59.64 58.93
N GLY A 20 21.52 59.43 58.43
CA GLY A 20 22.64 58.81 59.20
C GLY A 20 23.40 57.60 58.61
N ARG A 21 24.70 57.75 58.32
CA ARG A 21 25.67 56.77 57.74
C ARG A 21 26.18 55.72 58.75
N SER A 22 26.44 54.47 58.31
CA SER A 22 27.80 53.89 58.08
C SER A 22 27.81 52.36 57.90
N ASP A 23 28.43 51.91 56.80
CA ASP A 23 29.34 50.75 56.63
C ASP A 23 28.90 49.28 56.78
N ARG A 24 29.05 48.59 55.62
CA ARG A 24 29.57 47.22 55.35
C ARG A 24 28.59 46.07 54.99
N LEU A 25 28.74 45.70 53.70
CA LEU A 25 28.74 44.36 53.09
C LEU A 25 27.41 43.60 52.98
N GLY A 26 27.04 43.32 51.73
CA GLY A 26 25.73 42.85 51.31
C GLY A 26 25.64 41.34 51.04
N ALA A 27 24.39 40.88 51.14
CA ALA A 27 23.87 39.64 50.58
C ALA A 27 22.46 39.97 50.06
N ASP A 28 22.20 39.73 48.77
CA ASP A 28 20.89 39.93 48.13
C ASP A 28 19.95 38.73 48.42
N PRO A 29 18.80 38.92 49.08
CA PRO A 29 17.89 37.83 49.45
C PRO A 29 16.80 37.51 48.40
N THR A 30 16.86 38.05 47.16
CA THR A 30 15.70 38.00 46.24
C THR A 30 15.66 36.83 45.22
N GLY A 31 16.67 35.93 45.23
CA GLY A 31 16.76 34.78 44.33
C GLY A 31 16.25 33.44 44.88
N ALA A 32 16.19 33.27 46.21
CA ALA A 32 15.72 32.03 46.85
C ALA A 32 14.19 32.00 47.00
N ALA A 33 13.57 33.13 47.37
CA ALA A 33 12.11 33.23 47.54
C ALA A 33 11.32 33.04 46.22
N ARG A 34 11.89 33.47 45.08
CA ARG A 34 11.26 33.31 43.76
C ARG A 34 11.35 31.89 43.19
N ARG A 35 12.38 31.12 43.58
CA ARG A 35 12.49 29.68 43.24
C ARG A 35 11.57 28.83 44.12
N ALA A 36 11.48 29.13 45.41
CA ALA A 36 10.59 28.44 46.32
C ALA A 36 9.10 28.58 45.94
N ASN A 37 8.63 29.80 45.62
CA ASN A 37 7.23 30.01 45.22
C ASN A 37 6.86 29.29 43.92
N ARG A 38 7.77 29.22 42.95
CA ARG A 38 7.50 28.56 41.66
C ARG A 38 7.46 27.03 41.78
N THR A 39 8.26 26.47 42.69
CA THR A 39 8.22 25.03 43.02
C THR A 39 6.96 24.66 43.80
N ILE A 40 6.51 25.51 44.73
CA ILE A 40 5.28 25.31 45.53
C ILE A 40 4.03 25.37 44.63
N GLU A 41 3.97 26.30 43.69
CA GLU A 41 2.85 26.44 42.75
C GLU A 41 2.77 25.26 41.76
N ASN A 42 3.92 24.77 41.29
CA ASN A 42 4.00 23.55 40.46
C ASN A 42 3.62 22.28 41.24
N LEU A 43 4.00 22.18 42.52
CA LEU A 43 3.62 21.04 43.35
C LEU A 43 2.12 21.06 43.67
N SER A 44 1.56 22.23 43.99
CA SER A 44 0.13 22.43 44.26
C SER A 44 -0.73 22.09 43.04
N ASN A 45 -0.28 22.44 41.83
CA ASN A 45 -0.99 22.09 40.60
C ASN A 45 -0.91 20.59 40.26
N ARG A 46 0.23 19.93 40.54
CA ARG A 46 0.37 18.48 40.34
C ARG A 46 -0.46 17.66 41.32
N VAL A 47 -0.56 18.12 42.57
CA VAL A 47 -1.41 17.49 43.61
C VAL A 47 -2.90 17.68 43.28
N ARG A 48 -3.33 18.88 42.84
CA ARG A 48 -4.70 19.13 42.40
C ARG A 48 -5.09 18.26 41.20
N ALA A 49 -4.22 18.15 40.19
CA ALA A 49 -4.43 17.29 39.04
C ALA A 49 -4.42 15.78 39.39
N ALA A 50 -3.67 15.36 40.42
CA ALA A 50 -3.70 13.98 40.92
C ALA A 50 -4.99 13.67 41.71
N GLY A 51 -5.50 14.64 42.46
CA GLY A 51 -6.79 14.55 43.15
C GLY A 51 -7.97 14.48 42.19
N GLU A 52 -7.98 15.32 41.15
CA GLU A 52 -9.02 15.31 40.10
C GLU A 52 -9.03 13.98 39.32
N ARG A 53 -7.86 13.45 38.94
CA ARG A 53 -7.73 12.15 38.24
C ARG A 53 -8.12 10.96 39.10
N THR A 54 -7.93 11.04 40.41
CA THR A 54 -8.38 9.99 41.34
C THR A 54 -9.89 10.09 41.56
N ALA A 55 -10.45 11.30 41.68
CA ALA A 55 -11.88 11.53 41.79
C ALA A 55 -12.65 11.12 40.52
N GLU A 56 -12.03 11.26 39.35
CA GLU A 56 -12.59 10.87 38.05
C GLU A 56 -12.56 9.34 37.87
N ARG A 57 -11.47 8.65 38.26
CA ARG A 57 -11.41 7.18 38.29
C ARG A 57 -12.37 6.55 39.30
N VAL A 58 -12.66 7.25 40.40
CA VAL A 58 -13.67 6.84 41.37
C VAL A 58 -15.07 7.05 40.79
N ARG A 59 -15.33 8.16 40.07
CA ARG A 59 -16.61 8.40 39.39
C ARG A 59 -16.90 7.39 38.27
N ASP A 60 -15.88 7.08 37.47
CA ASP A 60 -16.01 6.18 36.31
C ASP A 60 -16.18 4.71 36.71
N ARG A 61 -15.67 4.30 37.87
CA ARG A 61 -15.95 2.96 38.43
C ARG A 61 -17.34 2.83 39.07
N TYR A 62 -18.00 3.95 39.37
CA TYR A 62 -19.32 3.99 40.01
C TYR A 62 -20.48 4.30 39.03
N ALA A 63 -20.20 4.41 37.73
CA ALA A 63 -21.21 4.57 36.67
C ALA A 63 -21.72 3.22 36.09
N ALA A 64 -21.25 2.08 36.59
CA ALA A 64 -21.72 0.74 36.21
C ALA A 64 -22.21 -0.03 37.45
N GLY A 65 -23.52 -0.01 37.72
CA GLY A 65 -24.17 -0.81 38.80
C GLY A 65 -23.99 -2.32 38.59
N ASP A 66 -24.10 -3.22 39.57
CA ASP A 66 -24.63 -3.25 40.94
C ASP A 66 -23.62 -4.06 41.81
N PHE A 67 -23.44 -3.96 43.14
CA PHE A 67 -24.36 -4.25 44.24
C PHE A 67 -23.55 -4.02 45.55
N ILE A 68 -23.80 -3.01 46.39
CA ILE A 68 -23.45 -3.02 47.83
C ILE A 68 -24.50 -2.21 48.62
N ASP A 69 -24.97 -2.83 49.69
CA ASP A 69 -26.01 -2.44 50.65
C ASP A 69 -25.87 -0.99 51.17
N GLU A 70 -26.97 -0.23 51.09
CA GLU A 70 -27.10 1.18 51.50
C GLU A 70 -26.64 1.42 52.95
N ARG A 71 -26.69 0.37 53.79
CA ARG A 71 -26.19 0.39 55.18
C ARG A 71 -24.68 0.56 55.33
N VAL A 72 -23.87 0.14 54.35
CA VAL A 72 -22.40 0.30 54.42
C VAL A 72 -22.00 1.74 54.14
N ILE A 73 -22.69 2.39 53.21
CA ILE A 73 -22.47 3.80 52.86
C ILE A 73 -22.94 4.69 54.00
N GLU A 74 -24.11 4.40 54.61
CA GLU A 74 -24.58 5.12 55.80
C GLU A 74 -23.59 4.96 56.97
N THR A 75 -23.02 3.78 57.21
CA THR A 75 -22.06 3.57 58.34
C THR A 75 -20.75 4.35 58.16
N VAL A 76 -20.27 4.51 56.92
CA VAL A 76 -19.05 5.27 56.61
C VAL A 76 -19.30 6.77 56.71
N LEU A 77 -20.44 7.25 56.20
CA LEU A 77 -20.82 8.66 56.26
C LEU A 77 -21.17 9.09 57.69
N ASP A 78 -21.86 8.27 58.46
CA ASP A 78 -22.23 8.55 59.86
C ASP A 78 -20.98 8.62 60.76
N ARG A 79 -19.92 7.84 60.47
CA ARG A 79 -18.61 7.96 61.16
C ARG A 79 -17.79 9.18 60.74
N CYS A 80 -17.99 9.69 59.52
CA CYS A 80 -17.35 10.92 59.06
C CYS A 80 -18.09 12.17 59.55
N GLU A 81 -19.41 12.12 59.75
CA GLU A 81 -20.22 13.22 60.26
C GLU A 81 -20.27 13.30 61.79
N SER A 82 -19.98 12.21 62.53
CA SER A 82 -20.05 12.19 64.00
C SER A 82 -18.81 12.73 64.75
N THR A 83 -17.92 13.49 64.10
CA THR A 83 -16.82 14.16 64.81
C THR A 83 -17.01 15.68 64.76
N PRO A 84 -17.34 16.35 65.89
CA PRO A 84 -17.70 17.77 65.88
C PRO A 84 -16.52 18.71 65.60
N THR A 85 -16.67 19.47 64.51
CA THR A 85 -16.38 20.90 64.31
C THR A 85 -15.50 21.62 65.34
N ASP A 86 -14.21 21.80 65.02
CA ASP A 86 -13.51 23.10 65.03
C ASP A 86 -12.02 22.90 64.67
N GLU A 87 -11.69 22.58 63.40
CA GLU A 87 -10.31 22.72 62.87
C GLU A 87 -10.32 22.55 61.33
N ARG A 88 -9.41 23.23 60.62
CA ARG A 88 -9.40 23.35 59.15
C ARG A 88 -9.09 22.00 58.45
N PRO A 89 -9.58 21.75 57.23
CA PRO A 89 -9.60 20.42 56.58
C PRO A 89 -8.24 19.84 56.15
N GLU A 90 -7.13 20.51 56.46
CA GLU A 90 -5.81 20.22 55.87
C GLU A 90 -4.90 19.42 56.83
N GLU A 91 -5.22 19.35 58.12
CA GLU A 91 -4.38 18.67 59.11
C GLU A 91 -4.47 17.13 59.18
N PRO A 92 -5.59 16.45 58.86
CA PRO A 92 -5.62 14.98 58.92
C PRO A 92 -4.72 14.33 57.86
N LEU A 93 -4.61 14.95 56.69
CA LEU A 93 -3.74 14.51 55.60
C LEU A 93 -2.26 14.82 55.89
N LEU A 94 -1.97 15.97 56.53
CA LEU A 94 -0.62 16.34 56.96
C LEU A 94 -0.11 15.44 58.10
N ARG A 95 -0.97 14.96 59.01
CA ARG A 95 -0.59 13.97 60.04
C ARG A 95 -0.24 12.59 59.45
N ALA A 96 -0.98 12.13 58.43
CA ALA A 96 -0.65 10.90 57.72
C ALA A 96 0.69 10.99 56.95
N LEU A 97 0.98 12.16 56.37
CA LEU A 97 2.25 12.44 55.68
C LEU A 97 3.44 12.61 56.65
N HIS A 98 3.22 13.17 57.85
CA HIS A 98 4.29 13.33 58.84
C HIS A 98 4.70 12.01 59.52
N CYS A 99 3.79 11.03 59.62
CA CYS A 99 4.12 9.65 59.99
C CYS A 99 5.00 8.94 58.93
N LEU A 100 4.81 9.27 57.64
CA LEU A 100 5.62 8.76 56.53
C LEU A 100 6.98 9.45 56.42
N GLU A 101 7.09 10.75 56.73
CA GLU A 101 8.37 11.47 56.78
C GLU A 101 9.24 11.10 58.00
N GLY A 102 8.63 10.75 59.13
CA GLY A 102 9.37 10.25 60.31
C GLY A 102 10.11 8.94 60.08
N GLY A 103 9.63 8.10 59.14
CA GLY A 103 10.26 6.84 58.74
C GLY A 103 11.39 6.98 57.71
N LEU A 104 11.52 8.14 57.06
CA LEU A 104 12.52 8.40 56.00
C LEU A 104 13.67 9.31 56.44
N ALA A 105 13.68 9.77 57.70
CA ALA A 105 14.70 10.67 58.24
C ALA A 105 16.05 10.00 58.61
N GLY A 106 16.27 8.73 58.23
CA GLY A 106 17.48 7.96 58.56
C GLY A 106 18.19 7.31 57.36
N TYR A 107 17.87 7.70 56.13
CA TYR A 107 18.42 7.06 54.92
C TYR A 107 19.69 7.76 54.41
N ASP A 108 20.82 7.06 54.47
CA ASP A 108 22.14 7.48 53.95
C ASP A 108 22.28 7.10 52.46
N PRO A 109 22.60 8.03 51.54
CA PRO A 109 22.65 7.74 50.09
C PRO A 109 23.85 6.88 49.64
N GLY A 110 24.68 6.39 50.59
CA GLY A 110 25.90 5.63 50.32
C GLY A 110 25.83 4.11 50.44
N ALA A 111 24.69 3.52 50.82
CA ALA A 111 24.54 2.07 50.98
C ALA A 111 23.62 1.47 49.90
N GLY A 112 24.05 0.35 49.30
CA GLY A 112 23.48 -0.20 48.05
C GLY A 112 21.98 -0.51 48.05
N ASP A 113 21.46 -0.62 46.82
CA ASP A 113 20.06 -0.68 46.36
C ASP A 113 19.25 -1.92 46.80
N ARG A 114 19.33 -2.32 48.08
CA ARG A 114 18.63 -3.52 48.59
C ARG A 114 17.72 -3.34 49.79
N ASP A 115 17.66 -2.18 50.45
CA ASP A 115 17.03 -2.10 51.79
C ASP A 115 15.71 -1.32 51.88
N LEU A 116 15.26 -0.61 50.84
CA LEU A 116 13.98 0.13 50.90
C LEU A 116 12.76 -0.78 50.67
N GLY A 117 12.93 -1.82 49.86
CA GLY A 117 11.88 -2.80 49.56
C GLY A 117 11.60 -3.73 50.74
N GLU A 118 12.62 -4.12 51.51
CA GLU A 118 12.47 -4.99 52.68
C GLU A 118 11.77 -4.27 53.84
N ALA A 119 12.11 -3.01 54.11
CA ALA A 119 11.45 -2.21 55.15
C ALA A 119 9.94 -1.99 54.88
N LEU A 120 9.54 -1.80 53.62
CA LEU A 120 8.13 -1.66 53.21
C LEU A 120 7.36 -2.99 53.27
N LEU A 121 8.04 -4.11 53.00
CA LEU A 121 7.48 -5.46 53.11
C LEU A 121 7.29 -5.88 54.58
N GLU A 122 8.15 -5.41 55.48
CA GLU A 122 8.06 -5.71 56.91
C GLU A 122 6.91 -4.93 57.58
N ALA A 123 6.70 -3.67 57.21
CA ALA A 123 5.52 -2.89 57.61
C ALA A 123 4.20 -3.48 57.07
N ALA A 124 4.22 -4.07 55.88
CA ALA A 124 3.05 -4.75 55.30
C ALA A 124 2.78 -6.14 55.93
N ARG A 125 3.79 -6.79 56.52
CA ARG A 125 3.67 -8.11 57.17
C ARG A 125 3.01 -8.03 58.55
N GLU A 126 3.18 -6.92 59.27
CA GLU A 126 2.55 -6.73 60.59
C GLU A 126 1.03 -6.45 60.53
N GLU A 127 0.50 -6.01 59.39
CA GLU A 127 -0.92 -5.61 59.30
C GLU A 127 -1.83 -6.64 58.59
N TYR A 128 -1.27 -7.65 57.91
CA TYR A 128 -2.04 -8.59 57.06
C TYR A 128 -1.83 -10.10 57.33
N ASP A 129 -1.15 -10.48 58.42
CA ASP A 129 -1.05 -11.86 58.96
C ASP A 129 -0.82 -12.97 57.91
N VAL A 130 0.30 -12.89 57.18
CA VAL A 130 0.74 -13.92 56.22
C VAL A 130 1.86 -14.77 56.86
N PRO A 131 1.74 -16.12 56.96
CA PRO A 131 2.67 -16.93 57.75
C PRO A 131 4.12 -16.93 57.26
N ALA A 132 5.04 -16.86 58.23
CA ALA A 132 6.49 -16.87 58.11
C ALA A 132 7.08 -18.29 58.22
N ASP A 133 7.89 -18.70 57.24
CA ASP A 133 9.36 -18.81 57.33
C ASP A 133 9.93 -19.96 56.44
N PRO A 134 11.12 -19.76 55.83
CA PRO A 134 11.85 -20.71 54.96
C PRO A 134 12.93 -21.49 55.74
N PRO A 135 13.64 -22.43 55.09
CA PRO A 135 15.12 -22.35 55.13
C PRO A 135 15.73 -22.67 53.76
N ASP A 136 16.41 -21.71 53.14
CA ASP A 136 17.87 -21.56 53.19
C ASP A 136 18.63 -22.62 52.38
N ARG A 137 19.11 -22.24 51.19
CA ARG A 137 20.56 -22.09 50.90
C ARG A 137 20.85 -21.78 49.43
N SER A 138 21.60 -20.70 49.25
CA SER A 138 22.68 -20.51 48.27
C SER A 138 22.61 -21.21 46.89
N ARG A 139 22.69 -20.38 45.84
CA ARG A 139 23.00 -20.71 44.44
C ARG A 139 21.96 -21.56 43.70
N GLU A 140 20.88 -20.93 43.25
CA GLU A 140 20.10 -21.46 42.14
C GLU A 140 19.44 -20.33 41.34
N SER A 141 19.47 -20.50 40.02
CA SER A 141 19.08 -19.50 39.02
C SER A 141 17.57 -19.25 39.02
N ALA A 142 17.16 -18.09 38.49
CA ALA A 142 15.76 -17.67 38.32
C ALA A 142 14.86 -18.63 37.51
N LEU A 143 15.37 -19.77 37.03
CA LEU A 143 14.65 -20.77 36.21
C LEU A 143 13.80 -21.75 37.04
N ASP A 144 14.13 -22.02 38.30
CA ASP A 144 13.37 -22.97 39.13
C ASP A 144 12.06 -22.39 39.67
N ARG A 145 11.90 -21.06 39.64
CA ARG A 145 10.67 -20.38 40.11
C ARG A 145 9.45 -20.62 39.21
N TYR A 146 9.65 -21.22 38.02
CA TYR A 146 8.59 -21.54 37.06
C TYR A 146 8.32 -23.05 36.91
N GLY A 147 8.92 -23.91 37.76
CA GLY A 147 8.72 -25.36 37.67
C GLY A 147 9.20 -25.98 36.35
N LEU A 148 10.11 -25.31 35.65
CA LEU A 148 10.73 -25.78 34.41
C LEU A 148 12.10 -26.37 34.74
N ASP A 149 12.09 -27.60 35.24
CA ASP A 149 13.30 -28.40 35.40
C ASP A 149 13.89 -28.63 34.00
N ALA A 150 14.97 -27.92 33.67
CA ALA A 150 15.64 -28.00 32.37
C ALA A 150 16.25 -29.40 32.11
N ASP A 151 16.54 -30.18 33.16
CA ASP A 151 16.97 -31.58 33.05
C ASP A 151 15.78 -32.52 32.84
N ARG A 152 14.58 -32.15 33.27
CA ARG A 152 13.32 -32.83 32.92
C ARG A 152 12.87 -32.47 31.51
N LEU A 153 12.95 -31.20 31.10
CA LEU A 153 12.70 -30.77 29.72
C LEU A 153 13.73 -31.38 28.75
N GLY A 154 15.00 -31.46 29.18
CA GLY A 154 16.06 -32.13 28.45
C GLY A 154 15.90 -33.65 28.40
N ARG A 155 15.31 -34.27 29.42
CA ARG A 155 14.91 -35.69 29.40
C ARG A 155 13.69 -35.92 28.52
N ASP A 156 12.66 -35.10 28.61
CA ASP A 156 11.43 -35.20 27.81
C ASP A 156 11.74 -34.96 26.32
N VAL A 157 12.63 -34.02 26.00
CA VAL A 157 13.12 -33.80 24.62
C VAL A 157 13.99 -34.97 24.15
N ARG A 158 14.82 -35.55 25.02
CA ARG A 158 15.67 -36.70 24.68
C ARG A 158 14.86 -37.99 24.54
N GLU A 159 13.83 -38.20 25.36
CA GLU A 159 12.86 -39.28 25.25
C GLU A 159 11.97 -39.09 24.02
N THR A 160 11.59 -37.86 23.67
CA THR A 160 10.86 -37.52 22.42
C THR A 160 11.73 -37.75 21.17
N LEU A 161 13.05 -37.50 21.26
CA LEU A 161 14.02 -37.77 20.20
C LEU A 161 14.34 -39.28 20.08
N GLN A 162 14.29 -40.02 21.18
CA GLN A 162 14.42 -41.48 21.18
C GLN A 162 13.13 -42.17 20.71
N SER A 163 11.95 -41.61 21.01
CA SER A 163 10.65 -42.11 20.54
C SER A 163 10.36 -41.78 19.07
N SER A 164 11.08 -40.84 18.48
CA SER A 164 11.04 -40.52 17.04
C SER A 164 11.99 -41.39 16.20
N GLY A 165 12.53 -42.47 16.79
CA GLY A 165 13.15 -43.57 16.04
C GLY A 165 14.58 -43.31 15.57
N VAL A 166 15.27 -42.29 16.11
CA VAL A 166 16.72 -42.15 15.90
C VAL A 166 17.44 -43.05 16.91
N SER A 167 17.48 -44.35 16.63
CA SER A 167 18.34 -45.27 17.37
C SER A 167 19.78 -45.13 16.88
N ASP A 168 20.68 -44.80 17.82
CA ASP A 168 22.12 -44.95 17.65
C ASP A 168 22.47 -46.43 17.49
N GLY A 169 22.68 -46.84 16.25
CA GLY A 169 23.01 -48.20 15.84
C GLY A 169 24.13 -48.18 14.83
N ARG A 170 25.37 -48.11 15.33
CA ARG A 170 26.66 -48.36 14.66
C ARG A 170 26.61 -48.66 13.15
N GLY A 171 27.19 -47.74 12.38
CA GLY A 171 28.01 -48.10 11.22
C GLY A 171 27.63 -47.43 9.91
N HIS A 172 28.08 -46.19 9.71
CA HIS A 172 28.97 -45.84 8.59
C HIS A 172 29.45 -44.39 8.74
N ARG A 173 30.78 -44.23 8.78
CA ARG A 173 31.45 -42.93 8.78
C ARG A 173 31.27 -42.26 7.42
N GLY A 174 30.66 -41.08 7.42
CA GLY A 174 30.68 -40.14 6.30
C GLY A 174 30.33 -38.75 6.81
N GLN A 175 31.30 -37.83 6.74
CA GLN A 175 31.25 -36.40 7.05
C GLN A 175 29.84 -35.77 7.13
N GLN A 176 29.35 -35.53 8.34
CA GLN A 176 28.31 -34.53 8.64
C GLN A 176 28.22 -34.37 10.16
N GLY A 177 28.99 -33.43 10.72
CA GLY A 177 29.04 -33.23 12.16
C GLY A 177 29.91 -32.08 12.62
N ASP A 178 30.05 -31.02 11.81
CA ASP A 178 31.04 -29.95 12.05
C ASP A 178 30.44 -28.53 12.13
N TRP A 179 29.12 -28.43 12.32
CA TRP A 179 28.39 -27.15 12.26
C TRP A 179 27.60 -26.80 13.52
N LEU A 180 27.42 -27.75 14.45
CA LEU A 180 26.63 -27.54 15.66
C LEU A 180 27.42 -26.84 16.77
N GLU A 181 28.69 -27.21 16.96
CA GLU A 181 29.61 -26.58 17.93
C GLU A 181 29.87 -25.10 17.60
N PRO A 182 30.20 -24.71 16.36
CA PRO A 182 30.36 -23.29 16.01
C PRO A 182 29.09 -22.44 16.18
N ALA A 183 27.90 -23.03 15.96
CA ALA A 183 26.62 -22.33 16.09
C ALA A 183 26.23 -22.10 17.57
N LEU A 184 26.53 -23.07 18.44
CA LEU A 184 26.32 -22.94 19.89
C LEU A 184 27.34 -21.98 20.52
N ASP A 185 28.58 -21.95 20.00
CA ASP A 185 29.61 -21.03 20.47
C ASP A 185 29.35 -19.59 20.01
N ALA A 186 28.71 -19.39 18.85
CA ALA A 186 28.21 -18.08 18.40
C ALA A 186 27.02 -17.59 19.25
N ALA A 187 26.08 -18.47 19.60
CA ALA A 187 24.94 -18.14 20.46
C ALA A 187 25.36 -17.80 21.90
N ARG A 188 26.42 -18.46 22.43
CA ARG A 188 26.99 -18.13 23.75
C ARG A 188 27.69 -16.77 23.78
N ARG A 189 28.23 -16.31 22.65
CA ARG A 189 28.88 -14.99 22.52
C ARG A 189 27.87 -13.84 22.40
N GLU A 190 26.70 -14.05 21.79
CA GLU A 190 25.65 -13.03 21.71
C GLU A 190 24.91 -12.80 23.05
N VAL A 191 24.84 -13.81 23.92
CA VAL A 191 24.18 -13.70 25.23
C VAL A 191 25.14 -13.15 26.31
N GLY A 192 26.44 -13.03 26.00
CA GLY A 192 27.49 -12.79 26.99
C GLY A 192 27.92 -11.34 27.23
N ASP A 193 27.48 -10.35 26.44
CA ASP A 193 27.95 -8.97 26.60
C ASP A 193 26.79 -8.00 26.84
N GLY A 194 26.67 -7.58 28.11
CA GLY A 194 25.68 -6.62 28.56
C GLY A 194 25.98 -5.22 28.01
N SER A 195 25.20 -4.80 27.02
CA SER A 195 24.95 -3.37 26.79
C SER A 195 23.47 -3.18 26.46
N THR A 196 22.76 -2.57 27.40
CA THR A 196 21.39 -2.10 27.23
C THR A 196 21.38 -0.88 26.32
N GLY A 197 20.95 -1.07 25.08
CA GLY A 197 20.63 -0.02 24.11
C GLY A 197 19.60 -0.54 23.11
N ALA A 198 18.48 0.16 22.95
CA ALA A 198 17.30 -0.31 22.21
C ALA A 198 17.56 -0.53 20.70
N LEU A 199 17.55 -1.80 20.31
CA LEU A 199 17.09 -2.46 19.06
C LEU A 199 17.31 -1.83 17.66
N PRO A 200 17.76 -2.69 16.72
CA PRO A 200 17.15 -2.88 15.41
C PRO A 200 16.41 -4.24 15.36
N ALA A 201 15.13 -4.28 15.73
CA ALA A 201 14.32 -5.52 15.76
C ALA A 201 13.55 -5.82 14.47
N ALA A 202 13.47 -4.89 13.51
CA ALA A 202 12.51 -4.97 12.41
C ALA A 202 13.03 -5.69 11.15
N SER A 203 14.35 -5.78 10.94
CA SER A 203 14.93 -6.45 9.75
C SER A 203 15.18 -7.95 9.97
N GLY A 204 15.43 -8.36 11.22
CA GLY A 204 15.70 -9.74 11.59
C GLY A 204 14.54 -10.71 11.28
N PRO A 205 13.28 -10.40 11.60
CA PRO A 205 12.14 -11.28 11.31
C PRO A 205 11.88 -11.45 9.82
N VAL A 206 12.04 -10.40 9.02
CA VAL A 206 11.84 -10.46 7.55
C VAL A 206 12.94 -11.29 6.89
N LEU A 207 14.21 -11.06 7.28
CA LEU A 207 15.34 -11.86 6.79
C LEU A 207 15.28 -13.31 7.29
N ALA A 208 14.85 -13.55 8.53
CA ALA A 208 14.67 -14.89 9.08
C ALA A 208 13.49 -15.63 8.44
N ALA A 209 12.38 -14.95 8.15
CA ALA A 209 11.24 -15.51 7.44
C ALA A 209 11.60 -15.85 5.99
N LEU A 210 12.26 -14.94 5.27
CA LEU A 210 12.77 -15.20 3.92
C LEU A 210 13.79 -16.34 3.93
N ALA A 211 14.76 -16.33 4.84
CA ALA A 211 15.76 -17.39 4.95
C ALA A 211 15.14 -18.75 5.35
N ALA A 212 14.14 -18.78 6.24
CA ALA A 212 13.43 -19.99 6.62
C ALA A 212 12.59 -20.56 5.47
N VAL A 213 11.94 -19.71 4.67
CA VAL A 213 11.18 -20.10 3.48
C VAL A 213 12.11 -20.65 2.40
N PHE A 214 13.22 -19.95 2.10
CA PHE A 214 14.21 -20.42 1.13
C PHE A 214 14.98 -21.68 1.60
N ALA A 215 15.26 -21.80 2.90
CA ALA A 215 15.89 -22.99 3.49
C ALA A 215 14.91 -24.19 3.52
N GLY A 216 13.63 -23.96 3.80
CA GLY A 216 12.58 -24.98 3.74
C GLY A 216 12.41 -25.59 2.35
N GLN A 217 12.48 -24.76 1.30
CA GLN A 217 12.36 -25.25 -0.08
C GLN A 217 13.61 -25.96 -0.61
N SER A 218 14.82 -25.58 -0.18
CA SER A 218 16.03 -26.34 -0.54
C SER A 218 16.06 -27.75 0.03
N ARG A 219 15.41 -27.99 1.19
CA ARG A 219 15.21 -29.33 1.76
C ARG A 219 14.14 -30.15 1.04
N GLY A 220 13.14 -29.49 0.44
CA GLY A 220 12.17 -30.13 -0.45
C GLY A 220 12.80 -30.60 -1.77
N ALA A 221 13.69 -29.78 -2.35
CA ALA A 221 14.44 -30.12 -3.56
C ALA A 221 15.43 -31.30 -3.38
N ALA A 222 15.91 -31.53 -2.15
CA ALA A 222 16.83 -32.63 -1.83
C ALA A 222 16.17 -34.02 -1.75
N ARG A 223 14.84 -34.14 -1.95
CA ARG A 223 14.10 -35.42 -1.97
C ARG A 223 13.65 -35.87 -3.36
N SER A 224 14.13 -35.24 -4.43
CA SER A 224 13.91 -35.70 -5.81
C SER A 224 14.80 -36.92 -6.16
N PRO A 225 14.27 -38.01 -6.75
CA PRO A 225 15.07 -39.16 -7.20
C PRO A 225 15.90 -38.91 -8.47
N PHE A 226 15.80 -37.74 -9.11
CA PHE A 226 16.55 -37.46 -10.34
C PHE A 226 17.63 -36.41 -10.10
N GLY A 227 18.86 -36.90 -9.91
CA GLY A 227 20.08 -36.10 -9.93
C GLY A 227 20.47 -35.71 -11.36
N GLY A 228 20.84 -34.44 -11.54
CA GLY A 228 21.43 -33.93 -12.76
C GLY A 228 21.72 -32.43 -12.67
N GLY A 229 22.92 -32.07 -12.18
CA GLY A 229 23.43 -30.69 -12.18
C GLY A 229 23.27 -29.96 -10.85
N SER A 230 24.18 -30.23 -9.90
CA SER A 230 24.36 -29.38 -8.72
C SER A 230 24.91 -28.02 -9.15
N ASP A 231 24.02 -27.08 -9.47
CA ASP A 231 24.40 -25.72 -9.79
C ASP A 231 24.84 -25.03 -8.48
N HIS A 232 26.16 -25.07 -8.20
CA HIS A 232 26.82 -24.48 -7.01
C HIS A 232 26.66 -22.94 -6.88
N ARG A 233 25.71 -22.33 -7.61
CA ARG A 233 25.49 -20.89 -7.67
C ARG A 233 24.62 -20.35 -6.54
N LEU A 234 23.70 -21.13 -5.98
CA LEU A 234 22.85 -20.69 -4.85
C LEU A 234 23.65 -20.48 -3.55
N PRO A 235 24.57 -21.40 -3.16
CA PRO A 235 25.49 -21.16 -2.04
C PRO A 235 26.45 -19.99 -2.31
N THR A 236 26.81 -19.76 -3.57
CA THR A 236 27.70 -18.67 -3.98
C THR A 236 26.99 -17.31 -3.93
N ALA A 237 25.70 -17.26 -4.28
CA ALA A 237 24.84 -16.09 -4.13
C ALA A 237 24.59 -15.75 -2.65
N LEU A 238 24.37 -16.78 -1.81
CA LEU A 238 24.26 -16.62 -0.35
C LEU A 238 25.60 -16.21 0.29
N ALA A 239 26.73 -16.72 -0.20
CA ALA A 239 28.06 -16.31 0.25
C ALA A 239 28.43 -14.89 -0.23
N ALA A 240 27.98 -14.48 -1.42
CA ALA A 240 28.10 -13.11 -1.91
C ALA A 240 27.23 -12.15 -1.07
N LEU A 241 26.03 -12.59 -0.66
CA LEU A 241 25.16 -11.88 0.27
C LEU A 241 25.85 -11.70 1.64
N GLY A 242 26.45 -12.76 2.18
CA GLY A 242 27.25 -12.71 3.41
C GLY A 242 28.43 -11.74 3.29
N LYS A 243 29.17 -11.77 2.18
CA LYS A 243 30.29 -10.84 1.93
C LYS A 243 29.86 -9.38 1.76
N VAL A 244 28.68 -9.12 1.21
CA VAL A 244 28.12 -7.76 1.11
C VAL A 244 27.66 -7.27 2.48
N LEU A 245 27.07 -8.14 3.30
CA LEU A 245 26.65 -7.85 4.66
C LEU A 245 27.85 -7.63 5.61
N ASP A 246 28.91 -8.42 5.48
CA ASP A 246 30.15 -8.26 6.25
C ASP A 246 30.88 -6.96 5.87
N ARG A 247 30.90 -6.61 4.58
CA ARG A 247 31.49 -5.34 4.10
C ARG A 247 30.70 -4.10 4.54
N TYR A 248 29.41 -4.25 4.88
CA TYR A 248 28.58 -3.19 5.46
C TYR A 248 28.69 -3.07 6.99
N ARG A 249 29.17 -4.12 7.67
CA ARG A 249 29.52 -4.09 9.10
C ARG A 249 30.86 -3.39 9.37
N GLU A 250 31.77 -3.35 8.40
CA GLU A 250 33.14 -2.84 8.56
C GLU A 250 33.32 -1.32 8.30
N ILE A 251 32.26 -0.52 8.17
CA ILE A 251 32.40 0.94 8.10
C ILE A 251 32.47 1.49 9.55
N PRO A 252 33.63 1.96 10.05
CA PRO A 252 33.76 2.30 11.45
C PRO A 252 32.98 3.57 11.78
N GLY A 253 32.13 3.48 12.80
CA GLY A 253 31.64 4.66 13.52
C GLY A 253 32.81 5.30 14.25
N GLY A 254 33.04 6.59 14.02
CA GLY A 254 34.05 7.35 14.73
C GLY A 254 33.76 7.40 16.22
N ALA A 255 34.67 6.86 17.02
CA ALA A 255 34.85 7.19 18.42
C ALA A 255 36.32 7.58 18.60
N GLY A 256 36.54 8.77 19.16
CA GLY A 256 37.86 9.36 19.32
C GLY A 256 38.73 8.60 20.31
N ASP A 257 40.04 8.64 20.07
CA ASP A 257 41.06 8.28 21.03
C ASP A 257 41.85 9.54 21.38
N SER A 258 41.70 9.99 22.62
CA SER A 258 42.40 11.14 23.20
C SER A 258 43.61 10.63 23.98
N GLY A 259 44.79 10.66 23.36
CA GLY A 259 46.09 10.59 24.03
C GLY A 259 46.72 11.98 24.05
N GLY A 260 46.91 12.56 25.24
CA GLY A 260 47.24 13.97 25.42
C GLY A 260 48.65 14.42 25.03
N SER A 261 48.78 15.72 24.72
CA SER A 261 49.94 16.54 25.10
C SER A 261 49.61 18.05 25.03
N THR A 262 49.76 18.69 26.20
CA THR A 262 50.13 20.09 26.51
C THR A 262 50.15 21.19 25.42
N GLY A 263 49.49 22.32 25.72
CA GLY A 263 49.80 23.66 25.17
C GLY A 263 48.61 24.64 25.19
N PRO A 264 48.73 25.88 25.72
CA PRO A 264 47.59 26.72 26.09
C PRO A 264 47.20 27.75 25.01
N ASP A 265 45.94 28.19 25.01
CA ASP A 265 45.50 29.61 25.00
C ASP A 265 44.14 29.83 24.32
N ASP A 266 43.27 30.47 25.12
CA ASP A 266 42.24 31.47 24.78
C ASP A 266 40.84 31.09 24.24
N PRO A 267 39.82 31.94 24.56
CA PRO A 267 38.49 31.53 24.93
C PRO A 267 37.42 32.06 23.95
N ASP A 268 36.35 31.29 23.74
CA ASP A 268 35.02 31.89 23.68
C ASP A 268 33.96 30.79 23.78
N GLY A 269 33.37 30.69 24.97
CA GLY A 269 32.21 29.88 25.23
C GLY A 269 30.95 30.62 24.83
N SER A 270 30.26 30.13 23.80
CA SER A 270 28.81 30.30 23.68
C SER A 270 28.17 28.92 23.64
N GLY A 271 27.22 28.73 24.57
CA GLY A 271 26.63 27.45 24.89
C GLY A 271 25.79 26.85 23.76
N ARG A 272 25.87 25.53 23.64
CA ARG A 272 24.97 24.71 22.84
C ARG A 272 24.28 23.74 23.81
N SER A 273 23.00 23.97 24.05
CA SER A 273 22.11 23.09 24.81
C SER A 273 21.46 22.06 23.90
N ASP A 274 21.41 20.81 24.37
CA ASP A 274 20.43 19.74 24.13
C ASP A 274 19.90 19.50 22.70
N GLY A 275 20.72 18.85 21.86
CA GLY A 275 20.32 18.30 20.54
C GLY A 275 20.69 16.84 20.30
N GLY A 276 21.01 16.07 21.36
CA GLY A 276 21.65 14.76 21.23
C GLY A 276 20.74 13.57 20.90
N ASP A 277 19.46 13.60 21.30
CA ASP A 277 18.62 12.38 21.30
C ASP A 277 17.82 12.19 19.99
N SER A 278 17.34 13.28 19.37
CA SER A 278 16.58 13.23 18.11
C SER A 278 17.44 12.84 16.89
N ASP A 279 18.71 13.25 16.87
CA ASP A 279 19.65 12.94 15.79
C ASP A 279 20.14 11.46 15.82
N GLY A 280 20.11 10.82 17.00
CA GLY A 280 20.37 9.39 17.16
C GLY A 280 19.25 8.53 16.57
N SER A 281 18.00 8.85 16.92
CA SER A 281 16.80 8.15 16.41
C SER A 281 16.68 8.26 14.88
N ARG A 282 16.85 9.47 14.34
CA ARG A 282 16.79 9.72 12.89
C ARG A 282 17.83 8.91 12.10
N ARG A 283 19.08 8.87 12.57
CA ARG A 283 20.15 8.07 11.93
C ARG A 283 19.82 6.58 11.94
N THR A 284 19.18 6.09 12.98
CA THR A 284 18.73 4.69 13.09
C THR A 284 17.64 4.37 12.07
N ILE A 285 16.60 5.21 11.96
CA ILE A 285 15.53 5.02 10.97
C ILE A 285 16.09 5.01 9.54
N ILE A 286 17.00 5.92 9.22
CA ILE A 286 17.63 5.97 7.88
C ILE A 286 18.43 4.70 7.58
N ARG A 287 19.19 4.19 8.55
CA ARG A 287 19.93 2.93 8.39
C ARG A 287 18.97 1.77 8.18
N ALA A 288 17.89 1.71 8.96
CA ALA A 288 16.86 0.70 8.82
C ALA A 288 16.18 0.77 7.45
N LEU A 289 15.85 1.97 6.97
CA LEU A 289 15.23 2.18 5.66
C LEU A 289 16.16 1.75 4.51
N ARG A 290 17.45 2.09 4.58
CA ARG A 290 18.44 1.63 3.59
C ARG A 290 18.58 0.11 3.59
N ALA A 291 18.65 -0.50 4.77
CA ALA A 291 18.71 -1.95 4.91
C ALA A 291 17.46 -2.62 4.33
N LEU A 292 16.28 -2.06 4.63
CA LEU A 292 15.00 -2.52 4.12
C LEU A 292 14.92 -2.43 2.59
N PHE A 293 15.32 -1.30 2.01
CA PHE A 293 15.34 -1.14 0.55
C PHE A 293 16.26 -2.15 -0.12
N VAL A 294 17.47 -2.36 0.42
CA VAL A 294 18.40 -3.35 -0.10
C VAL A 294 17.83 -4.77 0.04
N ALA A 295 17.23 -5.09 1.19
CA ALA A 295 16.58 -6.38 1.42
C ALA A 295 15.43 -6.63 0.42
N ASN A 296 14.59 -5.63 0.17
CA ASN A 296 13.51 -5.71 -0.80
C ASN A 296 14.04 -5.92 -2.22
N LEU A 297 15.08 -5.20 -2.65
CA LEU A 297 15.70 -5.40 -3.96
C LEU A 297 16.28 -6.81 -4.11
N ILE A 298 16.92 -7.35 -3.07
CA ILE A 298 17.41 -8.73 -3.05
C ILE A 298 16.25 -9.72 -3.13
N ALA A 299 15.22 -9.55 -2.30
CA ALA A 299 14.05 -10.43 -2.24
C ALA A 299 13.33 -10.47 -3.60
N MET A 300 13.06 -9.30 -4.18
CA MET A 300 12.40 -9.18 -5.47
C MET A 300 13.30 -9.63 -6.63
N GLY A 301 14.61 -9.39 -6.58
CA GLY A 301 15.57 -9.88 -7.57
C GLY A 301 15.71 -11.41 -7.56
N LEU A 302 15.79 -12.03 -6.38
CA LEU A 302 15.74 -13.48 -6.22
C LEU A 302 14.39 -14.04 -6.66
N GLY A 303 13.29 -13.37 -6.28
CA GLY A 303 11.94 -13.69 -6.71
C GLY A 303 11.80 -13.67 -8.23
N ALA A 304 12.42 -12.71 -8.92
CA ALA A 304 12.49 -12.69 -10.37
C ALA A 304 13.23 -13.92 -10.91
N VAL A 305 14.44 -14.22 -10.43
CA VAL A 305 15.20 -15.41 -10.87
C VAL A 305 14.41 -16.70 -10.70
N VAL A 306 13.76 -16.87 -9.54
CA VAL A 306 12.92 -18.04 -9.26
C VAL A 306 11.72 -18.08 -10.20
N SER A 307 11.07 -16.94 -10.44
CA SER A 307 9.94 -16.82 -11.37
C SER A 307 10.33 -17.20 -12.80
N TYR A 308 11.46 -16.69 -13.32
CA TYR A 308 11.97 -17.04 -14.65
C TYR A 308 12.25 -18.53 -14.80
N ARG A 309 12.83 -19.17 -13.78
CA ARG A 309 13.16 -20.60 -13.80
C ARG A 309 11.96 -21.53 -13.71
N ASN A 310 10.87 -21.03 -13.14
CA ASN A 310 9.67 -21.81 -12.86
C ASN A 310 8.45 -21.27 -13.62
N ALA A 311 8.64 -20.44 -14.64
CA ALA A 311 7.55 -20.04 -15.52
C ALA A 311 6.99 -21.30 -16.24
N PRO A 312 5.68 -21.33 -16.53
CA PRO A 312 5.09 -22.44 -17.27
C PRO A 312 5.75 -22.55 -18.65
N PRO A 313 6.14 -23.75 -19.11
CA PRO A 313 6.77 -23.90 -20.41
C PRO A 313 5.77 -23.62 -21.54
N ILE A 314 6.29 -23.22 -22.70
CA ILE A 314 5.54 -23.27 -23.96
C ILE A 314 6.16 -24.46 -24.72
N PRO A 315 5.48 -25.62 -24.80
CA PRO A 315 6.00 -26.81 -25.47
C PRO A 315 6.34 -26.55 -26.93
N GLU A 316 7.44 -27.11 -27.44
CA GLU A 316 7.87 -26.96 -28.85
C GLU A 316 6.76 -27.41 -29.81
N ALA A 317 6.14 -28.55 -29.50
CA ALA A 317 4.94 -29.03 -30.15
C ALA A 317 4.13 -29.87 -29.17
N ILE A 318 2.81 -29.81 -29.31
CA ILE A 318 1.89 -30.77 -28.69
C ILE A 318 1.49 -31.76 -29.78
N HIS A 319 1.62 -33.05 -29.48
CA HIS A 319 1.35 -34.14 -30.41
C HIS A 319 0.07 -34.89 -30.05
N ASP A 320 -0.55 -35.52 -31.03
CA ASP A 320 -1.56 -36.54 -30.82
C ASP A 320 -0.92 -37.92 -30.56
N ALA A 321 -1.73 -38.91 -30.18
CA ALA A 321 -1.27 -40.27 -29.89
C ALA A 321 -0.61 -41.00 -31.08
N ASP A 322 -0.77 -40.51 -32.31
CA ASP A 322 -0.15 -41.04 -33.53
C ASP A 322 1.14 -40.27 -33.91
N GLY A 323 1.55 -39.29 -33.09
CA GLY A 323 2.71 -38.42 -33.32
C GLY A 323 2.45 -37.21 -34.22
N GLY A 324 1.20 -36.98 -34.64
CA GLY A 324 0.79 -35.82 -35.44
C GLY A 324 0.82 -34.53 -34.63
N THR A 325 1.29 -33.42 -35.22
CA THR A 325 1.35 -32.13 -34.52
C THR A 325 -0.03 -31.47 -34.43
N VAL A 326 -0.46 -31.16 -33.21
CA VAL A 326 -1.73 -30.45 -32.92
C VAL A 326 -1.52 -28.93 -32.92
N VAL A 327 -0.50 -28.47 -32.21
CA VAL A 327 -0.11 -27.06 -32.09
C VAL A 327 1.40 -26.95 -31.81
N THR A 328 2.03 -25.88 -32.26
CA THR A 328 3.46 -25.58 -32.06
C THR A 328 3.65 -24.38 -31.12
N ASP A 329 4.84 -24.22 -30.56
CA ASP A 329 5.16 -23.04 -29.74
C ASP A 329 5.03 -21.73 -30.55
N GLU A 330 5.43 -21.76 -31.82
CA GLU A 330 5.28 -20.64 -32.76
C GLU A 330 3.82 -20.18 -32.87
N ALA A 331 2.88 -21.13 -32.95
CA ALA A 331 1.45 -20.84 -33.01
C ALA A 331 0.94 -20.19 -31.71
N VAL A 332 1.36 -20.70 -30.55
CA VAL A 332 1.00 -20.13 -29.23
C VAL A 332 1.57 -18.71 -29.09
N ARG A 333 2.83 -18.51 -29.47
CA ARG A 333 3.49 -17.18 -29.44
C ARG A 333 2.83 -16.21 -30.42
N ALA A 334 2.47 -16.67 -31.61
CA ALA A 334 1.71 -15.89 -32.59
C ALA A 334 0.35 -15.46 -32.02
N GLY A 335 -0.35 -16.38 -31.35
CA GLY A 335 -1.60 -16.11 -30.66
C GLY A 335 -1.49 -15.05 -29.58
N LYS A 336 -0.40 -15.09 -28.78
CA LYS A 336 -0.11 -14.03 -27.80
C LYS A 336 0.06 -12.66 -28.48
N LYS A 337 0.75 -12.59 -29.63
CA LYS A 337 0.91 -11.33 -30.38
C LYS A 337 -0.43 -10.80 -30.89
N VAL A 338 -1.30 -11.68 -31.39
CA VAL A 338 -2.68 -11.32 -31.78
C VAL A 338 -3.46 -10.79 -30.58
N PHE A 339 -3.43 -11.50 -29.44
CA PHE A 339 -4.07 -11.07 -28.20
C PHE A 339 -3.64 -9.66 -27.78
N GLN A 340 -2.33 -9.39 -27.81
CA GLN A 340 -1.78 -8.10 -27.41
C GLN A 340 -2.10 -6.98 -28.40
N SER A 341 -1.83 -7.18 -29.69
CA SER A 341 -2.06 -6.16 -30.73
C SER A 341 -3.53 -5.73 -30.82
N ALA A 342 -4.47 -6.68 -30.73
CA ALA A 342 -5.90 -6.41 -30.75
C ALA A 342 -6.44 -5.79 -29.44
N GLY A 343 -5.60 -5.68 -28.40
CA GLY A 343 -6.01 -5.12 -27.10
C GLY A 343 -7.05 -5.96 -26.38
N LEU A 344 -7.03 -7.29 -26.55
CA LEU A 344 -8.06 -8.17 -26.01
C LEU A 344 -8.07 -8.24 -24.48
N MET A 345 -6.97 -7.89 -23.81
CA MET A 345 -6.94 -7.67 -22.35
C MET A 345 -7.82 -6.50 -21.89
N ASN A 346 -8.20 -5.60 -22.80
CA ASN A 346 -9.15 -4.52 -22.56
C ASN A 346 -10.58 -4.85 -23.01
N GLN A 347 -10.80 -5.98 -23.69
CA GLN A 347 -12.13 -6.50 -24.04
C GLN A 347 -12.63 -7.48 -22.98
N GLY A 348 -11.81 -8.47 -22.64
CA GLY A 348 -12.01 -9.46 -21.58
C GLY A 348 -10.75 -9.60 -20.74
N SER A 349 -10.53 -10.78 -20.16
CA SER A 349 -9.34 -11.05 -19.32
C SER A 349 -8.58 -12.28 -19.79
N ILE A 350 -7.35 -12.43 -19.30
CA ILE A 350 -6.57 -13.66 -19.42
C ILE A 350 -5.90 -13.93 -18.09
N LEU A 351 -5.96 -15.18 -17.60
CA LEU A 351 -5.52 -15.51 -16.24
C LEU A 351 -6.15 -14.60 -15.18
N GLY A 352 -7.39 -14.14 -15.39
CA GLY A 352 -8.13 -13.26 -14.49
C GLY A 352 -7.75 -11.77 -14.56
N ASN A 353 -6.67 -11.41 -15.26
CA ASN A 353 -6.24 -10.02 -15.43
C ASN A 353 -6.79 -9.41 -16.72
N GLY A 354 -7.45 -8.25 -16.60
CA GLY A 354 -7.96 -7.48 -17.73
C GLY A 354 -9.36 -6.88 -17.51
N ALA A 355 -10.15 -6.85 -18.56
CA ALA A 355 -11.50 -6.29 -18.60
C ALA A 355 -12.60 -7.31 -18.26
N TYR A 356 -13.78 -6.77 -18.01
CA TYR A 356 -14.91 -7.51 -17.44
C TYR A 356 -16.11 -7.63 -18.37
N PHE A 357 -15.99 -7.08 -19.59
CA PHE A 357 -17.05 -6.97 -20.58
C PHE A 357 -17.21 -8.23 -21.44
N GLY A 358 -16.09 -8.77 -21.90
CA GLY A 358 -15.97 -10.09 -22.50
C GLY A 358 -15.63 -11.17 -21.47
N VAL A 359 -15.39 -12.36 -21.99
CA VAL A 359 -15.02 -13.55 -21.21
C VAL A 359 -13.58 -13.46 -20.67
N ASP A 360 -13.25 -14.31 -19.70
CA ASP A 360 -11.85 -14.65 -19.44
C ASP A 360 -11.40 -15.72 -20.45
N LEU A 361 -10.40 -15.43 -21.28
CA LEU A 361 -9.96 -16.34 -22.35
C LEU A 361 -9.42 -17.66 -21.83
N THR A 362 -8.82 -17.68 -20.64
CA THR A 362 -8.29 -18.91 -20.04
C THR A 362 -9.44 -19.80 -19.58
N ALA A 363 -10.38 -19.24 -18.82
CA ALA A 363 -11.54 -19.98 -18.33
C ALA A 363 -12.51 -20.41 -19.44
N ASP A 364 -12.73 -19.55 -20.44
CA ASP A 364 -13.58 -19.85 -21.60
C ASP A 364 -12.97 -21.00 -22.43
N ALA A 365 -11.67 -20.93 -22.75
CA ALA A 365 -11.00 -22.01 -23.47
C ALA A 365 -11.01 -23.34 -22.68
N LEU A 366 -10.85 -23.30 -21.36
CA LEU A 366 -10.92 -24.48 -20.50
C LEU A 366 -12.33 -25.08 -20.48
N SER A 367 -13.37 -24.25 -20.37
CA SER A 367 -14.77 -24.69 -20.38
C SER A 367 -15.12 -25.33 -21.72
N LEU A 368 -14.84 -24.63 -22.84
CA LEU A 368 -15.12 -25.13 -24.18
C LEU A 368 -14.34 -26.42 -24.49
N LYS A 369 -13.07 -26.52 -24.06
CA LYS A 369 -12.28 -27.76 -24.20
C LYS A 369 -12.95 -28.91 -23.43
N THR A 370 -13.34 -28.67 -22.18
CA THR A 370 -13.95 -29.67 -21.30
C THR A 370 -15.31 -30.14 -21.83
N GLU A 371 -16.16 -29.21 -22.26
CA GLU A 371 -17.47 -29.49 -22.85
C GLU A 371 -17.34 -30.30 -24.14
N ALA A 372 -16.43 -29.92 -25.05
CA ALA A 372 -16.21 -30.66 -26.29
C ALA A 372 -15.70 -32.10 -26.05
N MET A 373 -14.86 -32.32 -25.03
CA MET A 373 -14.43 -33.67 -24.63
C MET A 373 -15.60 -34.49 -24.04
N ARG A 374 -16.45 -33.87 -23.23
CA ARG A 374 -17.65 -34.53 -22.67
C ARG A 374 -18.63 -34.94 -23.75
N GLU A 375 -18.89 -34.05 -24.71
CA GLU A 375 -19.72 -34.31 -25.89
C GLU A 375 -19.15 -35.45 -26.74
N TYR A 376 -17.83 -35.48 -26.95
CA TYR A 376 -17.15 -36.56 -27.65
C TYR A 376 -17.44 -37.92 -26.99
N TYR A 377 -17.27 -38.03 -25.67
CA TYR A 377 -17.51 -39.28 -24.95
C TYR A 377 -18.97 -39.64 -24.78
N ALA A 378 -19.88 -38.66 -24.74
CA ALA A 378 -21.31 -38.91 -24.74
C ALA A 378 -21.74 -39.58 -26.05
N ARG A 379 -21.25 -39.08 -27.19
CA ARG A 379 -21.49 -39.68 -28.51
C ARG A 379 -20.86 -41.05 -28.67
N GLU A 380 -19.65 -41.27 -28.13
CA GLU A 380 -19.02 -42.60 -28.10
C GLU A 380 -19.90 -43.63 -27.35
N ARG A 381 -20.65 -43.16 -26.34
CA ARG A 381 -21.61 -43.97 -25.58
C ARG A 381 -23.00 -44.07 -26.23
N GLY A 382 -23.20 -43.50 -27.41
CA GLY A 382 -24.46 -43.54 -28.16
C GLY A 382 -25.51 -42.53 -27.70
N ALA A 383 -25.16 -41.55 -26.87
CA ALA A 383 -26.05 -40.43 -26.53
C ALA A 383 -25.92 -39.28 -27.54
N GLU A 384 -26.98 -38.49 -27.71
CA GLU A 384 -26.98 -37.33 -28.61
C GLU A 384 -26.14 -36.17 -28.06
N SER A 385 -26.10 -36.01 -26.74
CA SER A 385 -25.32 -35.00 -26.01
C SER A 385 -24.92 -35.50 -24.62
N PHE A 386 -24.05 -34.75 -23.95
CA PHE A 386 -23.70 -35.01 -22.55
C PHE A 386 -24.92 -34.93 -21.63
N ASP A 387 -25.80 -33.94 -21.84
CA ASP A 387 -27.02 -33.75 -21.04
C ASP A 387 -28.04 -34.88 -21.25
N ALA A 388 -28.01 -35.56 -22.40
CA ALA A 388 -28.87 -36.71 -22.68
C ALA A 388 -28.45 -37.98 -21.92
N LEU A 389 -27.25 -38.02 -21.33
CA LEU A 389 -26.84 -39.09 -20.43
C LEU A 389 -27.56 -38.94 -19.08
N GLY A 390 -27.96 -40.05 -18.47
CA GLY A 390 -28.37 -40.03 -17.05
C GLY A 390 -27.18 -39.74 -16.11
N ASP A 391 -27.46 -39.36 -14.87
CA ASP A 391 -26.48 -38.87 -13.88
C ASP A 391 -25.21 -39.75 -13.76
N ASN A 392 -25.38 -41.08 -13.71
CA ASN A 392 -24.26 -42.02 -13.65
C ASN A 392 -23.36 -41.97 -14.89
N GLY A 393 -23.98 -41.74 -16.07
CA GLY A 393 -23.27 -41.57 -17.34
C GLY A 393 -22.49 -40.26 -17.37
N GLN A 394 -23.12 -39.16 -16.95
CA GLN A 394 -22.49 -37.85 -16.87
C GLN A 394 -21.31 -37.85 -15.88
N ALA A 395 -21.47 -38.46 -14.71
CA ALA A 395 -20.41 -38.60 -13.71
C ALA A 395 -19.24 -39.43 -14.25
N ALA A 396 -19.51 -40.55 -14.94
CA ALA A 396 -18.48 -41.39 -15.52
C ALA A 396 -17.69 -40.69 -16.64
N VAL A 397 -18.38 -39.93 -17.50
CA VAL A 397 -17.75 -39.13 -18.56
C VAL A 397 -16.93 -37.99 -17.95
N THR A 398 -17.48 -37.26 -16.98
CA THR A 398 -16.77 -36.17 -16.28
C THR A 398 -15.48 -36.68 -15.64
N ALA A 399 -15.55 -37.78 -14.89
CA ALA A 399 -14.37 -38.35 -14.24
C ALA A 399 -13.33 -38.86 -15.25
N ARG A 400 -13.77 -39.30 -16.45
CA ARG A 400 -12.84 -39.67 -17.54
C ARG A 400 -12.13 -38.43 -18.08
N VAL A 401 -12.88 -37.38 -18.40
CA VAL A 401 -12.31 -36.12 -18.93
C VAL A 401 -11.31 -35.51 -17.95
N GLN A 402 -11.63 -35.47 -16.66
CA GLN A 402 -10.70 -35.01 -15.62
C GLN A 402 -9.39 -35.80 -15.62
N ARG A 403 -9.47 -37.14 -15.58
CA ARG A 403 -8.26 -37.99 -15.62
C ARG A 403 -7.41 -37.79 -16.88
N GLU A 404 -8.04 -37.53 -18.02
CA GLU A 404 -7.30 -37.27 -19.27
C GLU A 404 -6.62 -35.90 -19.25
N LEU A 405 -7.29 -34.85 -18.75
CA LEU A 405 -6.69 -33.53 -18.56
C LEU A 405 -5.55 -33.57 -17.53
N ASP A 406 -5.69 -34.34 -16.45
CA ASP A 406 -4.62 -34.54 -15.46
C ASP A 406 -3.42 -35.28 -16.07
N ALA A 407 -3.69 -36.29 -16.92
CA ALA A 407 -2.67 -37.09 -17.58
C ALA A 407 -1.86 -36.30 -18.63
N THR A 408 -2.39 -35.19 -19.15
CA THR A 408 -1.66 -34.29 -20.05
C THR A 408 -0.84 -33.20 -19.34
N SER A 409 -0.49 -33.45 -18.08
CA SER A 409 0.42 -32.61 -17.30
C SER A 409 1.88 -32.85 -17.68
N GLY A 410 2.46 -31.97 -18.50
CA GLY A 410 3.89 -31.96 -18.81
C GLY A 410 4.22 -31.44 -20.21
N PRO A 411 5.46 -30.98 -20.45
CA PRO A 411 5.86 -30.42 -21.75
C PRO A 411 5.87 -31.44 -22.90
N ASP A 412 5.99 -32.74 -22.58
CA ASP A 412 5.99 -33.85 -23.56
C ASP A 412 4.65 -34.61 -23.60
N ALA A 413 3.58 -34.03 -23.02
CA ALA A 413 2.29 -34.69 -22.94
C ALA A 413 1.61 -34.81 -24.32
N GLU A 414 1.11 -36.01 -24.62
CA GLU A 414 0.34 -36.30 -25.83
C GLU A 414 -1.15 -36.04 -25.57
N HIS A 415 -1.81 -35.33 -26.49
CA HIS A 415 -3.25 -35.10 -26.43
C HIS A 415 -4.03 -36.35 -26.83
N SER A 416 -5.06 -36.68 -26.05
CA SER A 416 -6.01 -37.75 -26.39
C SER A 416 -6.83 -37.40 -27.65
N PRO A 417 -7.45 -38.38 -28.34
CA PRO A 417 -8.34 -38.10 -29.48
C PRO A 417 -9.47 -37.12 -29.15
N ALA A 418 -9.97 -37.13 -27.90
CA ALA A 418 -10.98 -36.18 -27.45
C ALA A 418 -10.40 -34.78 -27.26
N GLU A 419 -9.18 -34.65 -26.74
CA GLU A 419 -8.49 -33.36 -26.65
C GLU A 419 -8.17 -32.76 -28.01
N VAL A 420 -7.73 -33.59 -28.97
CA VAL A 420 -7.49 -33.14 -30.35
C VAL A 420 -8.79 -32.65 -31.00
N HIS A 421 -9.90 -33.37 -30.78
CA HIS A 421 -11.22 -32.94 -31.23
C HIS A 421 -11.61 -31.61 -30.60
N ALA A 422 -11.48 -31.49 -29.27
CA ALA A 422 -11.81 -30.29 -28.52
C ALA A 422 -10.97 -29.08 -28.95
N HIS A 423 -9.65 -29.25 -29.16
CA HIS A 423 -8.77 -28.20 -29.66
C HIS A 423 -9.26 -27.62 -30.99
N ARG A 424 -9.71 -28.48 -31.91
CA ARG A 424 -10.28 -28.04 -33.19
C ARG A 424 -11.61 -27.31 -32.99
N GLN A 425 -12.49 -27.77 -32.11
CA GLN A 425 -13.76 -27.09 -31.83
C GLN A 425 -13.54 -25.69 -31.25
N VAL A 426 -12.60 -25.54 -30.31
CA VAL A 426 -12.28 -24.24 -29.71
C VAL A 426 -11.71 -23.25 -30.74
N ARG A 427 -10.85 -23.72 -31.65
CA ARG A 427 -10.36 -22.88 -32.77
C ARG A 427 -11.50 -22.33 -33.61
N GLU A 428 -12.45 -23.16 -34.01
CA GLU A 428 -13.58 -22.72 -34.84
C GLU A 428 -14.56 -21.83 -34.06
N ALA A 429 -14.77 -22.09 -32.76
CA ALA A 429 -15.56 -21.21 -31.90
C ALA A 429 -14.95 -19.80 -31.81
N TYR A 430 -13.62 -19.70 -31.73
CA TYR A 430 -12.93 -18.41 -31.70
C TYR A 430 -12.93 -17.72 -33.06
N VAL A 431 -12.85 -18.47 -34.18
CA VAL A 431 -13.02 -17.91 -35.54
C VAL A 431 -14.40 -17.27 -35.66
N SER A 432 -15.45 -17.98 -35.27
CA SER A 432 -16.80 -17.42 -35.32
C SER A 432 -16.94 -16.19 -34.43
N ARG A 433 -16.47 -16.26 -33.19
CA ARG A 433 -16.62 -15.16 -32.24
C ARG A 433 -15.80 -13.90 -32.59
N TYR A 434 -14.53 -14.05 -33.00
CA TYR A 434 -13.59 -12.93 -33.11
C TYR A 434 -13.25 -12.51 -34.54
N HIS A 435 -13.50 -13.35 -35.55
CA HIS A 435 -13.31 -12.99 -36.95
C HIS A 435 -14.65 -12.73 -37.65
N GLU A 436 -15.59 -13.68 -37.59
CA GLU A 436 -16.95 -13.47 -38.14
C GLU A 436 -17.72 -12.43 -37.31
N GLY A 437 -17.38 -12.33 -36.02
CA GLY A 437 -17.91 -11.33 -35.09
C GLY A 437 -19.10 -11.85 -34.29
N ASP A 438 -19.30 -11.27 -33.11
CA ASP A 438 -20.41 -11.57 -32.21
C ASP A 438 -20.90 -10.25 -31.63
N ARG A 439 -21.87 -9.64 -32.34
CA ARG A 439 -22.40 -8.32 -31.99
C ARG A 439 -23.08 -8.33 -30.62
N ASP A 440 -23.72 -9.42 -30.23
CA ASP A 440 -24.36 -9.55 -28.92
C ASP A 440 -23.30 -9.54 -27.82
N ARG A 441 -22.09 -10.03 -28.08
CA ARG A 441 -20.93 -9.88 -27.18
C ARG A 441 -20.18 -8.55 -27.31
N GLY A 442 -20.63 -7.64 -28.18
CA GLY A 442 -19.95 -6.38 -28.46
C GLY A 442 -18.62 -6.56 -29.22
N ILE A 443 -18.54 -7.60 -30.05
CA ILE A 443 -17.40 -7.89 -30.94
C ILE A 443 -17.85 -7.62 -32.38
N PRO A 444 -17.30 -6.60 -33.07
CA PRO A 444 -17.67 -6.31 -34.46
C PRO A 444 -17.16 -7.40 -35.42
N GLU A 445 -17.81 -7.50 -36.59
CA GLU A 445 -17.31 -8.31 -37.70
C GLU A 445 -15.92 -7.83 -38.11
N GLY A 446 -14.98 -8.77 -38.31
CA GLY A 446 -13.59 -8.44 -38.63
C GLY A 446 -12.82 -7.83 -37.47
N PHE A 447 -13.25 -7.99 -36.21
CA PHE A 447 -12.48 -7.55 -35.04
C PHE A 447 -11.04 -8.08 -35.06
N LEU A 448 -10.87 -9.33 -35.50
CA LEU A 448 -9.60 -9.86 -35.98
C LEU A 448 -9.62 -9.95 -37.51
N ASP A 449 -8.56 -9.46 -38.16
CA ASP A 449 -8.49 -9.31 -39.62
C ASP A 449 -8.62 -10.63 -40.40
N SER A 450 -8.30 -11.77 -39.79
CA SER A 450 -8.33 -13.08 -40.46
C SER A 450 -8.77 -14.22 -39.54
N ALA A 451 -9.37 -15.27 -40.13
CA ALA A 451 -9.63 -16.52 -39.44
C ALA A 451 -8.34 -17.14 -38.85
N GLU A 452 -7.20 -16.93 -39.50
CA GLU A 452 -5.92 -17.41 -38.98
C GLU A 452 -5.54 -16.70 -37.67
N HIS A 453 -5.72 -15.38 -37.56
CA HIS A 453 -5.51 -14.66 -36.31
C HIS A 453 -6.37 -15.23 -35.18
N ALA A 454 -7.64 -15.52 -35.46
CA ALA A 454 -8.55 -16.10 -34.47
C ALA A 454 -8.15 -17.53 -34.06
N ARG A 455 -7.68 -18.38 -34.98
CA ARG A 455 -7.15 -19.71 -34.65
C ARG A 455 -5.90 -19.62 -33.79
N ARG A 456 -5.00 -18.67 -34.07
CA ARG A 456 -3.80 -18.45 -33.23
C ARG A 456 -4.17 -17.92 -31.86
N LEU A 457 -5.15 -17.01 -31.76
CA LEU A 457 -5.69 -16.58 -30.47
C LEU A 457 -6.21 -17.77 -29.65
N ALA A 458 -6.94 -18.69 -30.29
CA ALA A 458 -7.41 -19.92 -29.64
C ALA A 458 -6.25 -20.81 -29.16
N ASP A 459 -5.19 -20.98 -29.95
CA ASP A 459 -3.99 -21.72 -29.55
C ASP A 459 -3.35 -21.15 -28.28
N PHE A 460 -3.27 -19.82 -28.19
CA PHE A 460 -2.76 -19.14 -27.00
C PHE A 460 -3.69 -19.30 -25.79
N ALA A 461 -5.00 -19.14 -25.98
CA ALA A 461 -5.97 -19.34 -24.92
C ALA A 461 -5.97 -20.79 -24.40
N LEU A 462 -5.87 -21.77 -25.29
CA LEU A 462 -5.74 -23.20 -24.95
C LEU A 462 -4.43 -23.50 -24.23
N TRP A 463 -3.32 -22.84 -24.57
CA TRP A 463 -2.09 -22.94 -23.78
C TRP A 463 -2.29 -22.39 -22.36
N THR A 464 -2.97 -21.25 -22.21
CA THR A 464 -3.28 -20.74 -20.86
C THR A 464 -4.23 -21.66 -20.09
N ALA A 465 -5.19 -22.30 -20.77
CA ALA A 465 -6.07 -23.30 -20.16
C ALA A 465 -5.27 -24.54 -19.75
N TRP A 466 -4.30 -24.98 -20.56
CA TRP A 466 -3.43 -26.09 -20.22
C TRP A 466 -2.62 -25.82 -18.96
N ILE A 467 -1.92 -24.69 -18.84
CA ILE A 467 -1.16 -24.36 -17.61
C ILE A 467 -2.06 -24.21 -16.37
N SER A 468 -3.37 -24.01 -16.58
CA SER A 468 -4.34 -23.83 -15.50
C SER A 468 -4.76 -25.15 -14.83
N HIS A 469 -4.63 -26.28 -15.54
CA HIS A 469 -4.92 -27.63 -15.01
C HIS A 469 -3.69 -28.55 -15.00
N ALA A 470 -2.63 -28.22 -15.75
CA ALA A 470 -1.42 -29.03 -15.79
C ALA A 470 -0.59 -28.84 -14.53
N ASP A 471 -0.35 -29.94 -13.82
CA ASP A 471 0.42 -29.95 -12.58
C ASP A 471 1.85 -29.45 -12.80
N ARG A 472 2.29 -28.60 -11.87
CA ARG A 472 3.69 -28.17 -11.83
C ARG A 472 4.56 -29.41 -11.51
N PRO A 473 5.75 -29.56 -12.12
CA PRO A 473 6.62 -30.70 -11.83
C PRO A 473 6.96 -30.82 -10.35
N GLY A 474 6.65 -31.98 -9.75
CA GLY A 474 6.88 -32.24 -8.32
C GLY A 474 5.87 -31.60 -7.36
N SER A 475 4.71 -31.18 -7.87
CA SER A 475 3.61 -30.55 -7.15
C SER A 475 2.30 -31.35 -7.36
N GLU A 476 1.32 -31.12 -6.49
CA GLU A 476 -0.06 -31.66 -6.57
C GLU A 476 -1.08 -30.57 -6.97
N HIS A 477 -0.60 -29.48 -7.57
CA HIS A 477 -1.39 -28.37 -8.09
C HIS A 477 -0.79 -27.83 -9.39
N SER A 478 -1.63 -27.17 -10.17
CA SER A 478 -1.29 -26.62 -11.48
C SER A 478 -0.31 -25.47 -11.43
N TYR A 479 0.26 -25.07 -12.58
CA TYR A 479 1.15 -23.90 -12.65
C TYR A 479 0.53 -22.61 -12.08
N THR A 480 -0.80 -22.52 -12.09
CA THR A 480 -1.59 -21.37 -11.64
C THR A 480 -2.20 -21.56 -10.25
N ASN A 481 -1.76 -22.58 -9.49
CA ASN A 481 -2.34 -22.94 -8.19
C ASN A 481 -3.83 -23.30 -8.31
N ASP A 482 -4.15 -24.15 -9.30
CA ASP A 482 -5.49 -24.68 -9.63
C ASP A 482 -6.53 -23.61 -10.01
N TRP A 483 -6.13 -22.38 -10.31
CA TRP A 483 -7.02 -21.35 -10.81
C TRP A 483 -7.24 -21.53 -12.33
N PRO A 484 -8.42 -21.27 -12.92
CA PRO A 484 -9.65 -20.76 -12.32
C PRO A 484 -10.48 -21.87 -11.65
N TYR A 485 -11.47 -21.48 -10.84
CA TYR A 485 -12.44 -22.43 -10.31
C TYR A 485 -13.25 -23.08 -11.43
N ALA A 486 -12.93 -24.33 -11.73
CA ALA A 486 -13.58 -25.13 -12.77
C ALA A 486 -13.66 -26.61 -12.32
N PRO A 487 -14.63 -26.96 -11.45
CA PRO A 487 -14.78 -28.33 -10.95
C PRO A 487 -14.95 -29.36 -12.07
N ALA A 488 -15.50 -28.92 -13.21
CA ALA A 488 -15.71 -29.73 -14.39
C ALA A 488 -14.40 -30.30 -15.00
N SER A 489 -13.32 -29.53 -14.93
CA SER A 489 -11.99 -29.89 -15.43
C SER A 489 -11.04 -30.39 -14.34
N GLY A 490 -11.41 -30.28 -13.06
CA GLY A 490 -10.63 -30.77 -11.91
C GLY A 490 -10.17 -29.67 -10.95
N ASN A 491 -10.17 -28.42 -11.41
CA ASN A 491 -9.68 -27.27 -10.65
C ASN A 491 -10.55 -26.95 -9.42
N ARG A 492 -9.89 -26.86 -8.26
CA ARG A 492 -10.51 -26.50 -6.97
C ARG A 492 -9.54 -25.66 -6.14
N PRO A 493 -10.01 -24.88 -5.15
CA PRO A 493 -9.11 -24.09 -4.31
C PRO A 493 -8.08 -24.98 -3.61
N PRO A 494 -6.78 -24.70 -3.75
CA PRO A 494 -5.76 -25.52 -3.12
C PRO A 494 -5.79 -25.30 -1.60
N THR A 495 -5.45 -26.33 -0.80
CA THR A 495 -5.38 -26.26 0.67
C THR A 495 -4.58 -25.06 1.18
N ARG A 496 -3.52 -24.69 0.45
CA ARG A 496 -2.66 -23.55 0.78
C ARG A 496 -3.42 -22.22 0.78
N SER A 497 -4.36 -22.01 -0.13
CA SER A 497 -5.15 -20.77 -0.20
C SER A 497 -5.97 -20.56 1.08
N VAL A 498 -6.58 -21.63 1.62
CA VAL A 498 -7.35 -21.61 2.86
C VAL A 498 -6.46 -21.33 4.08
N ILE A 499 -5.33 -22.04 4.19
CA ILE A 499 -4.39 -21.86 5.31
C ILE A 499 -3.87 -20.43 5.36
N TRP A 500 -3.40 -19.89 4.23
CA TRP A 500 -2.84 -18.54 4.20
C TRP A 500 -3.91 -17.46 4.38
N SER A 501 -5.16 -17.71 3.99
CA SER A 501 -6.28 -16.84 4.35
C SER A 501 -6.47 -16.77 5.86
N ALA A 502 -6.43 -17.90 6.57
CA ALA A 502 -6.53 -17.89 8.04
C ALA A 502 -5.33 -17.17 8.69
N ILE A 503 -4.11 -17.39 8.18
CA ILE A 503 -2.89 -16.71 8.65
C ILE A 503 -2.99 -15.21 8.43
N SER A 504 -3.54 -14.75 7.30
CA SER A 504 -3.71 -13.31 7.01
C SER A 504 -4.56 -12.61 8.09
N VAL A 505 -5.65 -13.23 8.55
CA VAL A 505 -6.48 -12.65 9.61
C VAL A 505 -5.71 -12.54 10.93
N ILE A 506 -4.88 -13.55 11.24
CA ILE A 506 -4.00 -13.51 12.42
C ILE A 506 -2.97 -12.38 12.29
N LEU A 507 -2.34 -12.26 11.11
CA LEU A 507 -1.36 -11.20 10.82
C LEU A 507 -2.00 -9.81 10.89
N LEU A 508 -3.24 -9.67 10.43
CA LEU A 508 -3.97 -8.41 10.49
C LEU A 508 -4.23 -7.99 11.95
N VAL A 509 -4.79 -8.90 12.76
CA VAL A 509 -5.09 -8.62 14.17
C VAL A 509 -3.81 -8.39 14.97
N GLY A 510 -2.82 -9.26 14.81
CA GLY A 510 -1.52 -9.15 15.48
C GLY A 510 -0.74 -7.91 15.03
N GLY A 511 -0.65 -7.68 13.72
CA GLY A 511 0.02 -6.53 13.11
C GLY A 511 -0.64 -5.21 13.48
N GLY A 512 -1.98 -5.15 13.51
CA GLY A 512 -2.73 -4.01 14.01
C GLY A 512 -2.46 -3.75 15.50
N GLY A 513 -2.46 -4.79 16.34
CA GLY A 513 -2.14 -4.68 17.76
C GLY A 513 -0.72 -4.18 18.03
N ILE A 514 0.28 -4.74 17.33
CA ILE A 514 1.68 -4.28 17.38
C ILE A 514 1.79 -2.86 16.86
N GLY A 515 1.10 -2.53 15.78
CA GLY A 515 1.05 -1.18 15.22
C GLY A 515 0.54 -0.17 16.24
N VAL A 516 -0.56 -0.47 16.94
CA VAL A 516 -1.15 0.44 17.95
C VAL A 516 -0.20 0.59 19.13
N TRP A 517 0.41 -0.50 19.59
CA TRP A 517 1.43 -0.46 20.63
C TRP A 517 2.63 0.40 20.21
N ALA A 518 3.16 0.21 19.00
CA ALA A 518 4.29 0.98 18.48
C ALA A 518 3.93 2.46 18.31
N TYR A 519 2.73 2.75 17.79
CA TYR A 519 2.23 4.11 17.61
C TYR A 519 2.13 4.88 18.94
N ARG A 520 1.72 4.19 20.02
CA ARG A 520 1.69 4.73 21.39
C ARG A 520 3.09 4.83 22.03
N ALA A 521 3.94 3.82 21.84
CA ALA A 521 5.26 3.75 22.46
C ALA A 521 6.26 4.74 21.85
N LEU A 522 6.10 5.08 20.57
CA LEU A 522 6.93 6.04 19.83
C LEU A 522 6.42 7.48 19.90
N ASP A 523 5.36 7.73 20.67
CA ASP A 523 4.69 9.02 20.85
C ASP A 523 4.33 9.75 19.54
N LEU A 524 3.98 8.97 18.51
CA LEU A 524 3.58 9.49 17.19
C LEU A 524 2.15 10.09 17.20
N ALA A 525 1.54 10.21 18.40
CA ALA A 525 0.12 10.46 18.61
C ALA A 525 -0.22 11.90 19.06
N GLU A 526 0.76 12.79 19.23
CA GLU A 526 0.47 14.17 19.59
C GLU A 526 -0.18 14.90 18.39
N PRO A 527 -1.40 15.46 18.55
CA PRO A 527 -1.99 16.31 17.54
C PRO A 527 -1.16 17.59 17.40
N ILE A 528 -1.15 18.18 16.21
CA ILE A 528 -0.46 19.45 15.96
C ILE A 528 -1.17 20.57 16.76
N THR A 529 -0.77 20.75 18.03
CA THR A 529 -1.38 21.70 18.97
C THR A 529 -0.57 22.97 19.22
N GLY A 530 0.28 23.36 18.26
CA GLY A 530 0.82 24.72 18.21
C GLY A 530 -0.20 25.72 17.64
N ALA A 531 -0.24 26.94 18.18
CA ALA A 531 -0.87 28.08 17.51
C ALA A 531 0.00 28.44 16.29
N VAL A 532 -0.33 27.89 15.14
CA VAL A 532 0.36 28.13 13.89
C VAL A 532 -0.22 29.39 13.23
N ASP A 533 0.64 30.34 12.91
CA ASP A 533 0.31 31.48 12.05
C ASP A 533 0.36 31.01 10.59
N VAL A 534 -0.80 30.82 9.97
CA VAL A 534 -0.90 30.36 8.58
C VAL A 534 -0.83 31.59 7.67
N PRO A 535 0.19 31.73 6.81
CA PRO A 535 0.31 32.90 5.96
C PRO A 535 -0.90 33.00 5.01
N PRO A 536 -1.50 34.19 4.86
CA PRO A 536 -2.48 34.46 3.82
C PRO A 536 -1.88 34.17 2.43
N PRO A 537 -2.62 33.59 1.49
CA PRO A 537 -2.05 33.23 0.19
C PRO A 537 -1.49 34.41 -0.62
N ASP A 538 -2.04 35.61 -0.44
CA ASP A 538 -1.53 36.84 -1.08
C ASP A 538 -0.14 37.28 -0.54
N GLU A 539 0.31 36.76 0.60
CA GLU A 539 1.66 37.03 1.15
C GLU A 539 2.72 36.09 0.56
N ILE A 540 2.32 35.06 -0.18
CA ILE A 540 3.22 34.09 -0.80
C ILE A 540 3.66 34.61 -2.17
N SER A 541 4.96 34.87 -2.34
CA SER A 541 5.51 35.24 -3.65
C SER A 541 5.50 34.05 -4.61
N VAL A 542 4.90 34.21 -5.80
CA VAL A 542 4.82 33.16 -6.83
C VAL A 542 5.81 33.42 -7.97
N THR A 543 6.66 32.44 -8.28
CA THR A 543 7.66 32.53 -9.36
C THR A 543 7.07 32.26 -10.75
N PRO A 544 7.73 32.70 -11.84
CA PRO A 544 7.33 32.35 -13.21
C PRO A 544 7.20 30.84 -13.49
N ALA A 545 8.04 29.99 -12.89
CA ALA A 545 7.97 28.55 -13.03
C ALA A 545 6.78 27.96 -12.29
N GLN A 546 6.42 28.50 -11.12
CA GLN A 546 5.19 28.13 -10.41
C GLN A 546 3.94 28.49 -11.22
N ARG A 547 3.92 29.67 -11.85
CA ARG A 547 2.85 30.04 -12.79
C ARG A 547 2.78 29.08 -13.98
N ALA A 548 3.92 28.65 -14.52
CA ALA A 548 3.95 27.65 -15.58
C ALA A 548 3.45 26.27 -15.09
N ALA A 549 3.80 25.86 -13.87
CA ALA A 549 3.34 24.61 -13.26
C ALA A 549 1.83 24.62 -12.97
N ALA A 550 1.25 25.76 -12.60
CA ALA A 550 -0.19 25.90 -12.40
C ALA A 550 -1.03 25.56 -13.65
N ARG A 551 -0.46 25.66 -14.86
CA ARG A 551 -1.12 25.25 -16.12
C ARG A 551 -1.37 23.75 -16.23
N TYR A 552 -0.70 22.92 -15.42
CA TYR A 552 -0.94 21.48 -15.38
C TYR A 552 -2.33 21.17 -14.81
N VAL A 553 -2.87 22.02 -13.93
CA VAL A 553 -4.15 21.78 -13.25
C VAL A 553 -5.36 21.75 -14.21
N PRO A 554 -5.59 22.75 -15.08
CA PRO A 554 -6.69 22.67 -16.04
C PRO A 554 -6.47 21.58 -17.11
N VAL A 555 -5.23 21.27 -17.50
CA VAL A 555 -4.94 20.14 -18.39
C VAL A 555 -5.38 18.83 -17.75
N ALA A 556 -5.03 18.61 -16.47
CA ALA A 556 -5.49 17.45 -15.73
C ALA A 556 -7.02 17.43 -15.58
N GLY A 557 -7.67 18.56 -15.33
CA GLY A 557 -9.13 18.65 -15.30
C GLY A 557 -9.77 18.22 -16.62
N LEU A 558 -9.23 18.67 -17.76
CA LEU A 558 -9.71 18.25 -19.09
C LEU A 558 -9.53 16.75 -19.31
N LEU A 559 -8.38 16.19 -18.92
CA LEU A 559 -8.12 14.75 -18.99
C LEU A 559 -9.07 13.95 -18.08
N PHE A 560 -9.34 14.43 -16.87
CA PHE A 560 -10.30 13.82 -15.95
C PHE A 560 -11.74 13.86 -16.50
N THR A 561 -12.12 14.97 -17.13
CA THR A 561 -13.42 15.08 -17.80
C THR A 561 -13.52 14.10 -18.97
N ALA A 562 -12.50 14.01 -19.82
CA ALA A 562 -12.46 13.03 -20.90
C ALA A 562 -12.54 11.60 -20.37
N GLN A 563 -11.81 11.29 -19.30
CA GLN A 563 -11.77 9.99 -18.66
C GLN A 563 -13.15 9.53 -18.16
N THR A 564 -13.86 10.43 -17.47
CA THR A 564 -15.19 10.15 -16.92
C THR A 564 -16.26 10.02 -18.00
N LEU A 565 -16.17 10.79 -19.09
CA LEU A 565 -17.04 10.64 -20.26
C LEU A 565 -16.84 9.27 -20.94
N VAL A 566 -15.60 8.86 -21.16
CA VAL A 566 -15.30 7.53 -21.70
C VAL A 566 -15.73 6.44 -20.70
N GLY A 567 -15.60 6.67 -19.40
CA GLY A 567 -16.12 5.77 -18.36
C GLY A 567 -17.63 5.57 -18.44
N GLY A 568 -18.38 6.67 -18.64
CA GLY A 568 -19.81 6.62 -18.87
C GLY A 568 -20.19 5.85 -20.14
N LEU A 569 -19.42 6.00 -21.22
CA LEU A 569 -19.58 5.19 -22.43
C LEU A 569 -19.38 3.69 -22.16
N LEU A 570 -18.32 3.32 -21.42
CA LEU A 570 -18.05 1.91 -21.09
C LEU A 570 -19.11 1.31 -20.19
N ALA A 571 -19.58 2.06 -19.19
CA ALA A 571 -20.70 1.64 -18.34
C ALA A 571 -21.97 1.43 -19.18
N HIS A 572 -22.22 2.29 -20.16
CA HIS A 572 -23.35 2.16 -21.08
C HIS A 572 -23.26 0.90 -21.95
N TYR A 573 -22.08 0.52 -22.42
CA TYR A 573 -21.89 -0.71 -23.20
C TYR A 573 -22.32 -1.97 -22.44
N HIS A 574 -22.25 -2.01 -21.10
CA HIS A 574 -22.77 -3.15 -20.33
C HIS A 574 -24.30 -3.31 -20.37
N VAL A 575 -25.00 -2.26 -20.80
CA VAL A 575 -26.46 -2.22 -20.92
C VAL A 575 -26.88 -2.32 -22.39
N GLU A 576 -26.24 -1.53 -23.25
CA GLU A 576 -26.48 -1.50 -24.69
C GLU A 576 -25.15 -1.80 -25.40
N ARG A 577 -24.87 -3.08 -25.66
CA ARG A 577 -23.56 -3.55 -26.16
C ARG A 577 -23.21 -3.07 -27.56
N THR A 578 -24.21 -2.75 -28.38
CA THR A 578 -24.06 -2.40 -29.79
C THR A 578 -24.27 -0.92 -30.09
N GLY A 579 -24.63 -0.12 -29.08
CA GLY A 579 -25.14 1.22 -29.30
C GLY A 579 -24.92 2.19 -28.15
N PHE A 580 -25.44 3.41 -28.33
CA PHE A 580 -25.41 4.44 -27.31
C PHE A 580 -26.65 5.34 -27.40
N TYR A 581 -27.71 4.92 -26.69
CA TYR A 581 -29.02 5.59 -26.65
C TYR A 581 -29.67 5.78 -28.02
N GLY A 582 -29.33 4.95 -29.01
CA GLY A 582 -29.79 5.12 -30.41
C GLY A 582 -29.20 6.33 -31.14
N ILE A 583 -28.27 7.09 -30.54
CA ILE A 583 -27.76 8.35 -31.09
C ILE A 583 -26.87 8.11 -32.31
N PHE A 584 -25.96 7.14 -32.22
CA PHE A 584 -24.99 6.87 -33.29
C PHE A 584 -25.67 6.13 -34.45
N GLU A 585 -26.63 5.28 -34.15
CA GLU A 585 -27.51 4.62 -35.11
C GLU A 585 -28.28 5.65 -35.93
N ALA A 586 -28.85 6.68 -35.28
CA ALA A 586 -29.55 7.77 -35.96
C ALA A 586 -28.63 8.61 -36.87
N LEU A 587 -27.33 8.65 -36.57
CA LEU A 587 -26.31 9.32 -37.38
C LEU A 587 -25.68 8.40 -38.44
N GLY A 588 -26.06 7.13 -38.50
CA GLY A 588 -25.47 6.13 -39.40
C GLY A 588 -24.03 5.76 -39.06
N ILE A 589 -23.61 5.92 -37.80
CA ILE A 589 -22.27 5.61 -37.31
C ILE A 589 -22.35 4.33 -36.48
N ASP A 590 -21.54 3.32 -36.83
CA ASP A 590 -21.33 2.15 -35.97
C ASP A 590 -20.30 2.50 -34.89
N ILE A 591 -20.79 2.79 -33.69
CA ILE A 591 -19.95 3.19 -32.56
C ILE A 591 -19.01 2.07 -32.12
N VAL A 592 -19.44 0.81 -32.19
CA VAL A 592 -18.63 -0.35 -31.77
C VAL A 592 -17.48 -0.58 -32.72
N SER A 593 -17.67 -0.30 -34.01
CA SER A 593 -16.58 -0.32 -34.99
C SER A 593 -15.62 0.86 -34.82
N LEU A 594 -16.11 2.07 -34.49
CA LEU A 594 -15.27 3.26 -34.34
C LEU A 594 -14.48 3.29 -33.02
N ILE A 595 -15.17 3.05 -31.91
CA ILE A 595 -14.66 3.03 -30.55
C ILE A 595 -15.14 1.72 -29.88
N PRO A 596 -14.51 0.58 -30.21
CA PRO A 596 -14.81 -0.68 -29.55
C PRO A 596 -14.53 -0.58 -28.05
N PHE A 597 -15.18 -1.43 -27.26
CA PHE A 597 -15.01 -1.45 -25.80
C PHE A 597 -13.52 -1.50 -25.39
N ALA A 598 -12.71 -2.32 -26.05
CA ALA A 598 -11.26 -2.38 -25.83
C ALA A 598 -10.54 -1.02 -25.97
N ALA A 599 -10.89 -0.23 -26.99
CA ALA A 599 -10.27 1.09 -27.21
C ALA A 599 -10.76 2.11 -26.16
N GLY A 600 -12.06 2.13 -25.88
CA GLY A 600 -12.62 2.98 -24.83
C GLY A 600 -12.02 2.67 -23.46
N ARG A 601 -11.90 1.39 -23.10
CA ARG A 601 -11.31 0.96 -21.82
C ARG A 601 -9.84 1.33 -21.73
N THR A 602 -9.08 1.13 -22.80
CA THR A 602 -7.69 1.58 -22.88
C THR A 602 -7.59 3.08 -22.55
N TRP A 603 -8.40 3.92 -23.20
CA TRP A 603 -8.37 5.36 -22.94
C TRP A 603 -8.81 5.68 -21.51
N HIS A 604 -9.87 5.05 -21.00
CA HIS A 604 -10.36 5.29 -19.65
C HIS A 604 -9.30 5.02 -18.57
N VAL A 605 -8.65 3.85 -18.63
CA VAL A 605 -7.62 3.45 -17.66
C VAL A 605 -6.38 4.33 -17.78
N ASN A 606 -5.89 4.55 -19.01
CA ASN A 606 -4.70 5.38 -19.20
C ASN A 606 -4.94 6.84 -18.84
N LEU A 607 -6.10 7.41 -19.19
CA LEU A 607 -6.45 8.77 -18.79
C LEU A 607 -6.49 8.90 -17.27
N ALA A 608 -6.99 7.89 -16.55
CA ALA A 608 -7.00 7.89 -15.08
C ALA A 608 -5.58 8.04 -14.51
N VAL A 609 -4.64 7.23 -15.02
CA VAL A 609 -3.22 7.35 -14.67
C VAL A 609 -2.67 8.73 -15.03
N LEU A 610 -2.97 9.21 -16.25
CA LEU A 610 -2.39 10.44 -16.79
C LEU A 610 -2.83 11.70 -16.04
N TRP A 611 -4.12 11.88 -15.74
CA TRP A 611 -4.58 13.11 -15.10
C TRP A 611 -4.11 13.19 -13.64
N ILE A 612 -4.13 12.06 -12.92
CA ILE A 612 -3.60 11.95 -11.55
C ILE A 612 -2.11 12.30 -11.56
N SER A 613 -1.34 11.63 -12.43
CA SER A 613 0.09 11.89 -12.59
C SER A 613 0.36 13.36 -12.98
N THR A 614 -0.46 13.96 -13.85
CA THR A 614 -0.28 15.36 -14.28
C THR A 614 -0.38 16.33 -13.11
N LEU A 615 -1.29 16.11 -12.15
CA LEU A 615 -1.39 16.92 -10.94
C LEU A 615 -0.20 16.70 -10.00
N TRP A 616 0.26 15.46 -9.84
CA TRP A 616 1.46 15.15 -9.06
C TRP A 616 2.73 15.79 -9.65
N LEU A 617 2.91 15.67 -10.96
CA LEU A 617 4.03 16.29 -11.68
C LEU A 617 3.96 17.82 -11.56
N GLY A 618 2.77 18.40 -11.72
CA GLY A 618 2.53 19.84 -11.53
C GLY A 618 2.90 20.30 -10.12
N GLY A 619 2.46 19.57 -9.10
CA GLY A 619 2.78 19.85 -7.70
C GLY A 619 4.27 19.74 -7.38
N GLY A 620 4.95 18.69 -7.86
CA GLY A 620 6.40 18.54 -7.67
C GLY A 620 7.23 19.66 -8.32
N LEU A 621 6.73 20.25 -9.42
CA LEU A 621 7.35 21.42 -10.05
C LEU A 621 7.00 22.74 -9.34
N PHE A 622 5.84 22.79 -8.68
CA PHE A 622 5.32 23.98 -8.01
C PHE A 622 5.91 24.18 -6.61
N LEU A 623 5.91 23.14 -5.78
CA LEU A 623 6.25 23.22 -4.36
C LEU A 623 7.67 23.72 -4.06
N PRO A 624 8.73 23.32 -4.80
CA PRO A 624 10.07 23.83 -4.52
C PRO A 624 10.20 25.36 -4.62
N GLY A 625 9.35 26.00 -5.43
CA GLY A 625 9.33 27.45 -5.56
C GLY A 625 8.82 28.18 -4.32
N LEU A 626 8.10 27.51 -3.41
CA LEU A 626 7.61 28.12 -2.16
C LEU A 626 8.76 28.48 -1.20
N PHE A 627 9.94 27.93 -1.43
CA PHE A 627 11.14 28.15 -0.62
C PHE A 627 12.21 28.95 -1.38
N ALA A 628 11.90 29.44 -2.58
CA ALA A 628 12.84 30.13 -3.46
C ALA A 628 12.34 31.53 -3.84
N ASP A 629 13.17 32.56 -3.64
CA ASP A 629 12.84 33.92 -4.07
C ASP A 629 12.87 34.09 -5.60
N ARG A 630 13.54 33.18 -6.33
CA ARG A 630 13.74 33.26 -7.77
C ARG A 630 13.91 31.90 -8.44
N ASP A 631 13.51 31.83 -9.70
CA ASP A 631 13.68 30.64 -10.50
C ASP A 631 15.12 30.47 -11.04
N PRO A 632 15.60 29.22 -11.15
CA PRO A 632 16.76 28.89 -11.98
C PRO A 632 16.57 29.31 -13.45
N PRO A 633 17.67 29.61 -14.19
CA PRO A 633 17.59 30.00 -15.61
C PRO A 633 16.81 28.98 -16.44
N PHE A 634 15.89 29.41 -17.31
CA PHE A 634 15.07 28.52 -18.15
C PHE A 634 14.11 27.57 -17.41
N GLN A 635 13.84 27.72 -16.10
CA GLN A 635 12.94 26.81 -15.37
C GLN A 635 11.51 26.84 -15.90
N ALA A 636 10.91 28.03 -16.05
CA ALA A 636 9.57 28.16 -16.61
C ALA A 636 9.46 27.61 -18.05
N ALA A 637 10.51 27.78 -18.86
CA ALA A 637 10.57 27.24 -20.22
C ALA A 637 10.64 25.71 -20.21
N GLY A 638 11.47 25.11 -19.34
CA GLY A 638 11.54 23.66 -19.15
C GLY A 638 10.23 23.06 -18.67
N VAL A 639 9.58 23.69 -17.68
CA VAL A 639 8.26 23.29 -17.16
C VAL A 639 7.19 23.31 -18.26
N THR A 640 7.18 24.35 -19.09
CA THR A 640 6.24 24.48 -20.21
C THR A 640 6.54 23.48 -21.33
N GLY A 641 7.83 23.31 -21.67
CA GLY A 641 8.27 22.35 -22.68
C GLY A 641 7.97 20.91 -22.30
N LEU A 642 8.13 20.55 -21.02
CA LEU A 642 7.76 19.25 -20.49
C LEU A 642 6.26 18.99 -20.64
N LEU A 643 5.39 19.96 -20.32
CA LEU A 643 3.95 19.82 -20.48
C LEU A 643 3.59 19.53 -21.95
N GLY A 644 4.18 20.29 -22.88
CA GLY A 644 4.00 20.07 -24.31
C GLY A 644 4.47 18.68 -24.77
N ALA A 645 5.63 18.23 -24.28
CA ALA A 645 6.15 16.90 -24.58
C ALA A 645 5.24 15.77 -24.08
N LEU A 646 4.73 15.89 -22.85
CA LEU A 646 3.79 14.92 -22.27
C LEU A 646 2.47 14.86 -23.06
N VAL A 647 1.94 16.02 -23.48
CA VAL A 647 0.72 16.08 -24.32
C VAL A 647 0.96 15.40 -25.66
N ILE A 648 2.07 15.70 -26.35
CA ILE A 648 2.40 15.07 -27.64
C ILE A 648 2.56 13.56 -27.50
N ALA A 649 3.30 13.10 -26.48
CA ALA A 649 3.51 11.67 -26.23
C ALA A 649 2.18 10.96 -25.93
N THR A 650 1.30 11.59 -25.14
CA THR A 650 -0.01 11.03 -24.78
C THR A 650 -0.93 10.90 -25.98
N VAL A 651 -1.09 11.97 -26.77
CA VAL A 651 -1.95 11.94 -27.98
C VAL A 651 -1.40 10.92 -28.97
N GLY A 652 -0.08 10.89 -29.17
CA GLY A 652 0.57 9.90 -30.01
C GLY A 652 0.32 8.45 -29.55
N ALA A 653 0.43 8.19 -28.25
CA ALA A 653 0.13 6.89 -27.66
C ALA A 653 -1.32 6.46 -27.92
N PHE A 654 -2.29 7.34 -27.69
CA PHE A 654 -3.70 7.02 -27.85
C PHE A 654 -4.11 6.77 -29.30
N VAL A 655 -3.59 7.58 -30.23
CA VAL A 655 -3.78 7.36 -31.66
C VAL A 655 -3.11 6.05 -32.07
N GLY A 656 -1.89 5.80 -31.57
CA GLY A 656 -1.16 4.56 -31.81
C GLY A 656 -1.95 3.32 -31.39
N VAL A 657 -2.40 3.27 -30.13
CA VAL A 657 -3.17 2.14 -29.61
C VAL A 657 -4.48 1.96 -30.38
N TRP A 658 -5.21 3.05 -30.66
CA TRP A 658 -6.44 2.99 -31.44
C TRP A 658 -6.19 2.40 -32.84
N LEU A 659 -5.15 2.83 -33.55
CA LEU A 659 -4.77 2.24 -34.85
C LEU A 659 -4.38 0.76 -34.73
N GLY A 660 -3.75 0.36 -33.62
CA GLY A 660 -3.44 -1.04 -33.34
C GLY A 660 -4.68 -1.90 -33.16
N ILE A 661 -5.63 -1.45 -32.34
CA ILE A 661 -6.91 -2.15 -32.11
C ILE A 661 -7.75 -2.22 -33.40
N GLN A 662 -7.65 -1.22 -34.27
CA GLN A 662 -8.32 -1.15 -35.56
C GLN A 662 -7.67 -2.02 -36.66
N GLY A 663 -6.76 -2.95 -36.32
CA GLY A 663 -6.13 -3.87 -37.27
C GLY A 663 -5.17 -3.20 -38.27
N ARG A 664 -4.75 -1.94 -38.04
CA ARG A 664 -3.88 -1.23 -39.01
C ARG A 664 -2.44 -1.71 -38.99
N PHE A 665 -2.07 -2.50 -38.00
CA PHE A 665 -0.78 -3.14 -37.88
C PHE A 665 -0.97 -4.65 -37.74
N ASP A 666 -0.65 -5.39 -38.79
CA ASP A 666 -0.71 -6.86 -38.78
C ASP A 666 0.39 -7.42 -37.83
N PRO A 667 0.01 -8.17 -36.77
CA PRO A 667 0.97 -8.76 -35.83
C PRO A 667 1.74 -9.97 -36.38
N LEU A 668 1.29 -10.59 -37.48
CA LEU A 668 1.89 -11.76 -38.10
C LEU A 668 2.68 -11.46 -39.38
N ALA A 669 2.62 -10.24 -39.90
CA ALA A 669 3.36 -9.86 -41.11
C ALA A 669 4.89 -9.90 -40.91
N ASP A 670 5.62 -10.29 -41.97
CA ASP A 670 7.08 -10.47 -41.99
C ASP A 670 7.92 -9.21 -41.67
N ASN A 671 7.31 -8.02 -41.54
CA ASN A 671 8.00 -6.76 -41.24
C ASN A 671 7.75 -6.26 -39.79
N GLU A 672 8.69 -6.63 -38.91
CA GLU A 672 9.17 -5.96 -37.68
C GLU A 672 8.17 -5.16 -36.83
N TYR A 673 7.57 -5.77 -35.80
CA TYR A 673 7.08 -5.18 -34.53
C TYR A 673 6.42 -3.76 -34.56
N LYS A 674 5.86 -3.30 -35.68
CA LYS A 674 5.29 -1.93 -35.79
C LYS A 674 4.14 -1.73 -34.82
N TRP A 675 3.30 -2.76 -34.68
CA TRP A 675 2.21 -2.80 -33.70
C TRP A 675 2.73 -2.60 -32.28
N TRP A 676 3.90 -3.17 -31.94
CA TRP A 676 4.50 -3.07 -30.60
C TRP A 676 5.20 -1.72 -30.36
N TRP A 677 5.84 -1.16 -31.39
CA TRP A 677 6.55 0.13 -31.27
C TRP A 677 5.63 1.34 -31.28
N LEU A 678 4.65 1.37 -32.19
CA LEU A 678 3.79 2.52 -32.45
C LEU A 678 2.35 2.29 -32.00
N GLY A 679 1.91 1.04 -32.01
CA GLY A 679 0.52 0.64 -31.77
C GLY A 679 0.22 0.36 -30.29
N ASN A 680 -0.13 -0.90 -30.03
CA ASN A 680 -0.67 -1.38 -28.76
C ASN A 680 0.17 -2.54 -28.21
N GLU A 681 0.72 -2.42 -27.02
CA GLU A 681 1.39 -3.55 -26.34
C GLU A 681 0.41 -4.53 -25.69
N GLY A 682 -0.87 -4.15 -25.58
CA GLY A 682 -1.96 -5.06 -25.20
C GLY A 682 -1.98 -5.50 -23.75
N LEU A 683 -1.30 -4.77 -22.87
CA LEU A 683 -1.26 -5.01 -21.45
C LEU A 683 -2.00 -3.90 -20.75
N GLU A 684 -3.00 -4.25 -19.93
CA GLU A 684 -3.73 -3.28 -19.12
C GLU A 684 -2.77 -2.37 -18.33
N TYR A 685 -3.04 -1.06 -18.34
CA TYR A 685 -2.22 0.05 -17.80
C TYR A 685 -0.95 0.37 -18.59
N LEU A 686 -0.50 -0.51 -19.47
CA LEU A 686 0.75 -0.42 -20.23
C LEU A 686 0.51 -0.61 -21.74
N GLU A 687 -0.60 -0.11 -22.26
CA GLU A 687 -1.03 -0.33 -23.65
C GLU A 687 -0.19 0.45 -24.66
N ALA A 688 0.34 1.61 -24.26
CA ALA A 688 1.10 2.47 -25.16
C ALA A 688 2.28 1.73 -25.82
N GLY A 689 2.42 1.87 -27.14
CA GLY A 689 3.56 1.35 -27.88
C GLY A 689 4.92 1.82 -27.34
N ARG A 690 5.96 1.03 -27.61
CA ARG A 690 7.30 1.19 -27.01
C ARG A 690 7.92 2.57 -27.22
N LEU A 691 7.73 3.19 -28.38
CA LEU A 691 8.23 4.54 -28.66
C LEU A 691 7.66 5.56 -27.66
N TRP A 692 6.35 5.49 -27.43
CA TRP A 692 5.64 6.41 -26.55
C TRP A 692 6.06 6.22 -25.09
N LYS A 693 6.24 4.97 -24.64
CA LYS A 693 6.78 4.68 -23.31
C LYS A 693 8.19 5.25 -23.12
N LEU A 694 9.06 5.16 -24.13
CA LEU A 694 10.40 5.75 -24.04
C LEU A 694 10.34 7.29 -23.93
N LEU A 695 9.45 7.94 -24.68
CA LEU A 695 9.23 9.39 -24.58
C LEU A 695 8.70 9.79 -23.20
N LEU A 696 7.77 9.01 -22.63
CA LEU A 696 7.29 9.21 -21.26
C LEU A 696 8.41 9.04 -20.24
N LEU A 697 9.26 8.02 -20.39
CA LEU A 697 10.41 7.79 -19.50
C LEU A 697 11.40 8.96 -19.55
N VAL A 698 11.70 9.48 -20.75
CA VAL A 698 12.49 10.70 -20.92
C VAL A 698 11.81 11.90 -20.27
N GLY A 699 10.48 12.01 -20.39
CA GLY A 699 9.66 13.01 -19.71
C GLY A 699 9.79 12.95 -18.19
N PHE A 700 9.66 11.78 -17.57
CA PHE A 700 9.81 11.60 -16.12
C PHE A 700 11.24 11.87 -15.63
N ALA A 701 12.26 11.46 -16.39
CA ALA A 701 13.64 11.79 -16.08
C ALA A 701 13.91 13.31 -16.17
N GLY A 702 13.39 13.96 -17.22
CA GLY A 702 13.46 15.40 -17.41
C GLY A 702 12.74 16.16 -16.30
N TRP A 703 11.54 15.70 -15.92
CA TRP A 703 10.78 16.22 -14.78
C TRP A 703 11.57 16.11 -13.48
N THR A 704 12.15 14.95 -13.18
CA THR A 704 12.96 14.74 -11.96
C THR A 704 14.13 15.72 -11.93
N GLY A 705 14.78 15.96 -13.07
CA GLY A 705 15.83 16.97 -13.22
C GLY A 705 15.34 18.39 -12.93
N LEU A 706 14.15 18.77 -13.40
CA LEU A 706 13.55 20.08 -13.13
C LEU A 706 13.19 20.26 -11.65
N VAL A 707 12.61 19.23 -11.00
CA VAL A 707 12.31 19.24 -9.56
C VAL A 707 13.58 19.39 -8.75
N ALA A 708 14.61 18.59 -9.03
CA ALA A 708 15.89 18.67 -8.33
C ALA A 708 16.53 20.06 -8.47
N ARG A 709 16.38 20.70 -9.64
CA ARG A 709 16.89 22.04 -9.88
C ARG A 709 16.12 23.12 -9.11
N GLY A 710 14.80 22.98 -9.01
CA GLY A 710 13.95 23.84 -8.18
C GLY A 710 14.26 23.68 -6.70
N ALA A 711 14.33 22.43 -6.21
CA ALA A 711 14.66 22.11 -4.82
C ALA A 711 16.03 22.65 -4.40
N ARG A 712 17.02 22.60 -5.30
CA ARG A 712 18.34 23.22 -5.07
C ARG A 712 18.28 24.72 -4.92
N ALA A 713 17.42 25.39 -5.69
CA ALA A 713 17.33 26.84 -5.69
C ALA A 713 16.54 27.38 -4.50
N GLY A 714 15.56 26.63 -4.00
CA GLY A 714 14.80 26.94 -2.80
C GLY A 714 15.45 26.44 -1.51
N SER A 715 16.77 26.24 -1.49
CA SER A 715 17.51 25.82 -0.30
C SER A 715 17.02 24.53 0.39
N LEU A 716 16.17 23.72 -0.26
CA LEU A 716 15.65 22.46 0.29
C LEU A 716 16.71 21.34 0.42
N PHE A 717 17.90 21.59 -0.12
CA PHE A 717 19.10 20.76 0.07
C PHE A 717 20.08 21.34 1.10
N GLU A 718 19.81 22.52 1.67
CA GLU A 718 20.69 23.15 2.67
C GLU A 718 20.43 22.52 4.04
N GLY A 719 21.43 21.81 4.56
CA GLY A 719 21.36 21.01 5.79
C GLY A 719 22.33 19.81 5.75
N ASP A 720 22.64 19.23 6.91
CA ASP A 720 23.70 18.20 7.04
C ASP A 720 23.29 16.79 6.55
N SER A 721 22.03 16.56 6.18
CA SER A 721 21.52 15.21 5.90
C SER A 721 20.98 15.03 4.49
N ARG A 722 21.46 13.99 3.79
CA ARG A 722 20.86 13.48 2.53
C ARG A 722 19.47 12.84 2.73
N SER A 723 18.78 13.20 3.80
CA SER A 723 17.47 12.71 4.22
C SER A 723 16.52 13.86 4.55
N GLY A 724 16.87 15.11 4.20
CA GLY A 724 15.95 16.24 4.28
C GLY A 724 14.85 16.21 3.22
N LEU A 725 13.81 17.02 3.40
CA LEU A 725 12.62 17.03 2.54
C LEU A 725 12.92 17.17 1.04
N GLY A 726 13.87 18.04 0.65
CA GLY A 726 14.26 18.20 -0.74
C GLY A 726 14.82 16.93 -1.36
N HIS A 727 15.65 16.19 -0.61
CA HIS A 727 16.20 14.91 -1.06
C HIS A 727 15.12 13.84 -1.18
N LEU A 728 14.23 13.74 -0.20
CA LEU A 728 13.10 12.80 -0.22
C LEU A 728 12.18 13.06 -1.41
N LEU A 729 11.87 14.33 -1.71
CA LEU A 729 11.08 14.71 -2.90
C LEU A 729 11.75 14.25 -4.20
N VAL A 730 13.06 14.42 -4.34
CA VAL A 730 13.80 13.98 -5.54
C VAL A 730 13.94 12.46 -5.60
N TYR A 731 14.12 11.78 -4.48
CA TYR A 731 14.18 10.31 -4.45
C TYR A 731 12.83 9.69 -4.78
N ALA A 732 11.76 10.21 -4.19
CA ALA A 732 10.40 9.80 -4.51
C ALA A 732 10.09 10.08 -5.99
N GLY A 733 10.39 11.29 -6.46
CA GLY A 733 10.21 11.65 -7.87
C GLY A 733 11.04 10.79 -8.84
N GLY A 734 12.31 10.55 -8.54
CA GLY A 734 13.18 9.71 -9.37
C GLY A 734 12.76 8.25 -9.38
N SER A 735 12.14 7.76 -8.31
CA SER A 735 11.61 6.39 -8.24
C SER A 735 10.48 6.14 -9.24
N ILE A 736 9.68 7.17 -9.57
CA ILE A 736 8.63 7.11 -10.61
C ILE A 736 9.26 6.72 -11.95
N ALA A 737 10.37 7.36 -12.35
CA ALA A 737 11.07 7.04 -13.59
C ALA A 737 11.76 5.68 -13.54
N LEU A 738 12.39 5.35 -12.41
CA LEU A 738 13.10 4.09 -12.21
C LEU A 738 12.16 2.87 -12.33
N LEU A 739 11.04 2.89 -11.61
CA LEU A 739 10.07 1.81 -11.61
C LEU A 739 9.32 1.71 -12.95
N PHE A 740 9.01 2.85 -13.59
CA PHE A 740 8.48 2.83 -14.95
C PHE A 740 9.44 2.16 -15.95
N GLY A 741 10.75 2.23 -15.69
CA GLY A 741 11.78 1.49 -16.43
C GLY A 741 11.58 -0.02 -16.44
N ALA A 742 10.89 -0.60 -15.44
CA ALA A 742 10.57 -2.03 -15.42
C ALA A 742 9.68 -2.47 -16.60
N SER A 743 8.93 -1.54 -17.20
CA SER A 743 8.17 -1.81 -18.43
C SER A 743 9.06 -2.26 -19.59
N MET A 744 10.38 -2.01 -19.53
CA MET A 744 11.36 -2.35 -20.56
C MET A 744 11.90 -3.79 -20.47
N PHE A 745 11.51 -4.57 -19.45
CA PHE A 745 12.05 -5.91 -19.22
C PHE A 745 11.24 -7.06 -19.85
N TYR A 746 10.25 -6.76 -20.69
CA TYR A 746 9.52 -7.75 -21.47
C TYR A 746 9.47 -7.40 -22.96
N ARG A 747 9.29 -8.44 -23.78
CA ARG A 747 9.09 -8.39 -25.24
C ARG A 747 7.84 -9.21 -25.60
N PRO A 748 7.31 -9.08 -26.83
CA PRO A 748 6.18 -9.90 -27.26
C PRO A 748 6.41 -11.41 -27.07
N GLU A 749 7.64 -11.89 -27.24
CA GLU A 749 8.05 -13.30 -27.12
C GLU A 749 8.17 -13.80 -25.68
N THR A 750 8.26 -12.88 -24.70
CA THR A 750 8.43 -13.23 -23.29
C THR A 750 7.25 -14.08 -22.82
N ASN A 751 7.46 -15.07 -21.94
CA ASN A 751 6.36 -15.84 -21.38
C ASN A 751 5.35 -14.92 -20.65
N LEU A 752 4.04 -15.19 -20.79
CA LEU A 752 3.00 -14.33 -20.22
C LEU A 752 3.15 -14.16 -18.70
N ALA A 753 3.44 -15.22 -17.95
CA ALA A 753 3.63 -15.14 -16.50
C ALA A 753 4.76 -14.17 -16.10
N ILE A 754 5.81 -14.11 -16.91
CA ILE A 754 6.94 -13.19 -16.72
C ILE A 754 6.61 -11.78 -17.19
N THR A 755 5.81 -11.64 -18.25
CA THR A 755 5.25 -10.34 -18.64
C THR A 755 4.39 -9.76 -17.50
N GLU A 756 3.53 -10.58 -16.88
CA GLU A 756 2.72 -10.19 -15.72
C GLU A 756 3.58 -9.80 -14.52
N PHE A 757 4.64 -10.56 -14.21
CA PHE A 757 5.60 -10.21 -13.14
C PHE A 757 6.09 -8.76 -13.28
N TRP A 758 6.61 -8.39 -14.47
CA TRP A 758 7.12 -7.03 -14.72
C TRP A 758 6.03 -5.98 -14.88
N ARG A 759 4.84 -6.36 -15.37
CA ARG A 759 3.70 -5.45 -15.47
C ARG A 759 3.33 -4.92 -14.08
N TRP A 760 3.25 -5.78 -13.08
CA TRP A 760 2.89 -5.37 -11.71
C TRP A 760 3.98 -4.57 -10.98
N TRP A 761 5.25 -4.64 -11.41
CA TRP A 761 6.26 -3.67 -10.94
C TRP A 761 5.93 -2.24 -11.36
N VAL A 762 5.28 -2.06 -12.51
CA VAL A 762 4.89 -0.72 -13.01
C VAL A 762 3.49 -0.35 -12.57
N VAL A 763 2.60 -1.30 -12.29
CA VAL A 763 1.24 -0.98 -11.84
C VAL A 763 1.23 -0.82 -10.32
N HIS A 764 1.50 -1.89 -9.59
CA HIS A 764 1.40 -1.89 -8.13
C HIS A 764 2.58 -1.14 -7.48
N MET A 765 3.84 -1.52 -7.72
CA MET A 765 4.95 -0.83 -7.02
C MET A 765 5.10 0.64 -7.42
N TRP A 766 4.68 1.02 -8.62
CA TRP A 766 4.71 2.43 -9.03
C TRP A 766 3.61 3.24 -8.35
N VAL A 767 2.38 2.73 -8.29
CA VAL A 767 1.26 3.42 -7.63
C VAL A 767 1.38 3.35 -6.12
N GLU A 768 1.56 2.18 -5.55
CA GLU A 768 1.55 1.97 -4.10
C GLU A 768 2.95 2.18 -3.47
N GLY A 769 4.03 1.94 -4.21
CA GLY A 769 5.40 2.19 -3.72
C GLY A 769 5.89 3.62 -3.97
N ALA A 770 5.87 4.09 -5.23
CA ALA A 770 6.45 5.38 -5.60
C ALA A 770 5.48 6.56 -5.42
N PHE A 771 4.21 6.44 -5.84
CA PHE A 771 3.27 7.54 -5.67
C PHE A 771 2.86 7.76 -4.22
N GLU A 772 2.69 6.72 -3.41
CA GLU A 772 2.41 6.90 -1.99
C GLU A 772 3.60 7.58 -1.27
N PHE A 773 4.84 7.18 -1.58
CA PHE A 773 6.02 7.89 -1.08
C PHE A 773 6.06 9.35 -1.56
N PHE A 774 5.83 9.60 -2.86
CA PHE A 774 5.84 10.95 -3.41
C PHE A 774 4.74 11.82 -2.80
N MET A 775 3.54 11.27 -2.63
CA MET A 775 2.40 11.89 -1.99
C MET A 775 2.74 12.34 -0.58
N VAL A 776 3.25 11.44 0.25
CA VAL A 776 3.66 11.74 1.63
C VAL A 776 4.68 12.89 1.63
N ALA A 777 5.69 12.85 0.76
CA ALA A 777 6.68 13.92 0.65
C ALA A 777 6.06 15.27 0.24
N VAL A 778 5.16 15.28 -0.76
CA VAL A 778 4.46 16.49 -1.25
C VAL A 778 3.55 17.08 -0.20
N VAL A 779 2.74 16.26 0.47
CA VAL A 779 1.83 16.69 1.54
C VAL A 779 2.61 17.28 2.69
N SER A 780 3.70 16.63 3.13
CA SER A 780 4.53 17.17 4.19
C SER A 780 5.19 18.49 3.82
N ILE A 781 5.69 18.65 2.59
CA ILE A 781 6.25 19.93 2.12
C ILE A 781 5.18 21.01 2.09
N ALA A 782 3.95 20.69 1.65
CA ALA A 782 2.84 21.64 1.67
C ALA A 782 2.47 22.06 3.10
N LEU A 783 2.43 21.12 4.05
CA LEU A 783 2.16 21.39 5.47
C LEU A 783 3.23 22.28 6.10
N VAL A 784 4.52 22.01 5.82
CA VAL A 784 5.64 22.86 6.28
C VAL A 784 5.55 24.26 5.66
N ALA A 785 5.25 24.36 4.36
CA ALA A 785 5.10 25.66 3.68
C ALA A 785 3.91 26.48 4.23
N MET A 786 2.86 25.82 4.72
CA MET A 786 1.72 26.48 5.40
C MET A 786 1.99 26.82 6.87
N GLY A 787 3.20 26.50 7.39
CA GLY A 787 3.56 26.66 8.79
C GLY A 787 2.94 25.62 9.73
N LEU A 788 2.14 24.68 9.22
CA LEU A 788 1.37 23.72 10.01
C LEU A 788 2.24 22.63 10.66
N LEU A 789 3.46 22.43 10.17
CA LEU A 789 4.42 21.48 10.73
C LEU A 789 5.82 22.09 10.75
N GLU A 790 6.58 21.80 11.80
CA GLU A 790 8.02 22.04 11.76
C GLU A 790 8.69 21.06 10.78
N GLN A 791 9.73 21.53 10.10
CA GLN A 791 10.45 20.73 9.10
C GLN A 791 11.03 19.43 9.70
N SER A 792 11.56 19.49 10.93
CA SER A 792 12.12 18.34 11.65
C SER A 792 11.08 17.26 11.94
N GLU A 793 9.90 17.66 12.41
CA GLU A 793 8.78 16.78 12.72
C GLU A 793 8.24 16.12 11.44
N ALA A 794 8.08 16.91 10.38
CA ALA A 794 7.68 16.42 9.07
C ALA A 794 8.68 15.38 8.52
N GLU A 795 9.98 15.65 8.60
CA GLU A 795 11.02 14.72 8.15
C GLU A 795 10.99 13.39 8.92
N GLN A 796 10.76 13.41 10.23
CA GLN A 796 10.68 12.20 11.04
C GLN A 796 9.43 11.36 10.73
N ALA A 797 8.27 12.02 10.61
CA ALA A 797 7.01 11.36 10.26
C ALA A 797 7.09 10.67 8.89
N ILE A 798 7.62 11.37 7.87
CA ILE A 798 7.80 10.80 6.53
C ILE A 798 8.72 9.59 6.56
N LEU A 799 9.85 9.66 7.28
CA LEU A 799 10.79 8.53 7.32
C LEU A 799 10.15 7.27 7.93
N PHE A 800 9.27 7.42 8.92
CA PHE A 800 8.50 6.32 9.48
C PHE A 800 7.45 5.79 8.50
N GLU A 801 6.66 6.68 7.89
CA GLU A 801 5.63 6.30 6.91
C GLU A 801 6.25 5.56 5.72
N VAL A 802 7.35 6.08 5.18
CA VAL A 802 8.10 5.46 4.08
C VAL A 802 8.67 4.11 4.50
N PHE A 803 9.15 3.96 5.73
CA PHE A 803 9.59 2.66 6.24
C PHE A 803 8.45 1.65 6.26
N THR A 804 7.26 2.04 6.73
CA THR A 804 6.10 1.14 6.78
C THR A 804 5.56 0.80 5.38
N ILE A 805 5.45 1.78 4.48
CA ILE A 805 5.01 1.58 3.09
C ILE A 805 5.98 0.66 2.36
N MET A 806 7.30 0.94 2.43
CA MET A 806 8.31 0.09 1.79
C MET A 806 8.41 -1.29 2.43
N GLY A 807 8.10 -1.41 3.71
CA GLY A 807 8.15 -2.66 4.46
C GLY A 807 7.09 -3.67 4.05
N ALA A 808 5.95 -3.17 3.54
CA ALA A 808 4.82 -3.98 3.11
C ALA A 808 4.65 -3.95 1.57
N GLY A 809 4.47 -2.76 0.99
CA GLY A 809 4.11 -2.52 -0.41
C GLY A 809 5.04 -3.10 -1.47
N ILE A 810 6.37 -3.08 -1.24
CA ILE A 810 7.30 -3.55 -2.28
C ILE A 810 7.18 -5.07 -2.48
N VAL A 811 6.99 -5.84 -1.41
CA VAL A 811 6.88 -7.30 -1.51
C VAL A 811 5.42 -7.72 -1.66
N GLY A 812 4.48 -6.91 -1.16
CA GLY A 812 3.04 -7.14 -1.23
C GLY A 812 2.47 -7.18 -2.64
N VAL A 813 3.17 -6.59 -3.64
CA VAL A 813 2.89 -6.77 -5.08
C VAL A 813 2.59 -8.21 -5.49
N SER A 814 3.16 -9.17 -4.76
CA SER A 814 3.01 -10.58 -5.04
C SER A 814 1.61 -11.15 -4.81
N HIS A 815 0.67 -10.37 -4.25
CA HIS A 815 -0.75 -10.74 -4.29
C HIS A 815 -1.36 -10.77 -5.71
N HIS A 816 -0.69 -10.15 -6.67
CA HIS A 816 -1.05 -10.24 -8.09
C HIS A 816 -0.42 -11.43 -8.80
N TYR A 817 0.44 -12.19 -8.11
CA TYR A 817 1.19 -13.32 -8.70
C TYR A 817 0.53 -14.67 -8.45
N TRP A 818 -0.50 -14.73 -7.61
CA TRP A 818 -1.09 -15.98 -7.12
C TRP A 818 -1.60 -16.89 -8.23
N TRP A 819 -2.21 -16.32 -9.28
CA TRP A 819 -2.96 -17.12 -10.27
C TRP A 819 -2.40 -17.03 -11.69
N VAL A 820 -1.35 -16.24 -11.90
CA VAL A 820 -0.83 -15.91 -13.25
C VAL A 820 0.26 -16.85 -13.75
N GLY A 821 0.41 -18.04 -13.15
CA GLY A 821 1.41 -19.05 -13.53
C GLY A 821 2.77 -18.92 -12.82
N LEU A 822 2.91 -17.96 -11.90
CA LEU A 822 4.13 -17.78 -11.11
C LEU A 822 4.21 -18.81 -9.96
N PRO A 823 5.40 -19.02 -9.38
CA PRO A 823 5.61 -20.06 -8.36
C PRO A 823 4.70 -19.91 -7.13
N ASP A 824 4.28 -21.04 -6.59
CA ASP A 824 3.39 -21.20 -5.43
C ASP A 824 3.89 -20.52 -4.14
N LEU A 825 5.20 -20.21 -4.07
CA LEU A 825 5.81 -19.43 -2.97
C LEU A 825 5.23 -18.01 -2.86
N TRP A 826 4.70 -17.46 -3.95
CA TRP A 826 4.15 -16.11 -3.95
C TRP A 826 2.81 -16.01 -3.22
N VAL A 827 2.08 -17.12 -3.05
CA VAL A 827 0.86 -17.14 -2.22
C VAL A 827 1.18 -16.74 -0.76
N PRO A 828 2.09 -17.44 -0.04
CA PRO A 828 2.51 -17.03 1.30
C PRO A 828 3.02 -15.60 1.40
N ILE A 829 3.94 -15.24 0.49
CA ILE A 829 4.65 -13.96 0.53
C ILE A 829 3.67 -12.83 0.26
N GLY A 830 2.90 -12.94 -0.81
CA GLY A 830 1.87 -11.98 -1.18
C GLY A 830 0.89 -11.79 -0.04
N THR A 831 0.35 -12.89 0.50
CA THR A 831 -0.60 -12.82 1.61
C THR A 831 -0.04 -12.08 2.82
N THR A 832 1.21 -12.36 3.20
CA THR A 832 1.83 -11.77 4.38
C THR A 832 2.02 -10.27 4.23
N PHE A 833 2.68 -9.84 3.16
CA PHE A 833 3.09 -8.45 3.00
C PHE A 833 1.91 -7.54 2.63
N SER A 834 1.02 -7.96 1.74
CA SER A 834 -0.19 -7.21 1.41
C SER A 834 -1.17 -7.08 2.58
N THR A 835 -1.22 -8.06 3.48
CA THR A 835 -2.03 -7.92 4.71
C THR A 835 -1.47 -6.84 5.64
N LEU A 836 -0.13 -6.74 5.72
CA LEU A 836 0.52 -5.74 6.55
C LEU A 836 0.37 -4.32 6.00
N GLU A 837 0.08 -4.14 4.70
CA GLU A 837 -0.23 -2.83 4.10
C GLU A 837 -1.49 -2.20 4.70
N PHE A 838 -2.43 -3.00 5.21
CA PHE A 838 -3.63 -2.47 5.86
C PHE A 838 -3.31 -1.72 7.16
N VAL A 839 -2.23 -2.08 7.85
CA VAL A 839 -1.89 -1.54 9.17
C VAL A 839 -1.58 -0.03 9.09
N PRO A 840 -0.69 0.45 8.20
CA PRO A 840 -0.46 1.89 7.98
C PRO A 840 -1.73 2.68 7.61
N ILE A 841 -2.61 2.11 6.78
CA ILE A 841 -3.83 2.78 6.30
C ILE A 841 -4.74 3.20 7.47
N ILE A 842 -4.87 2.37 8.51
CA ILE A 842 -5.67 2.70 9.70
C ILE A 842 -5.07 3.91 10.45
N PHE A 843 -3.75 3.96 10.59
CA PHE A 843 -3.09 5.06 11.32
C PHE A 843 -3.20 6.38 10.57
N VAL A 844 -3.04 6.36 9.25
CA VAL A 844 -3.23 7.55 8.42
C VAL A 844 -4.67 8.07 8.56
N LEU A 845 -5.67 7.19 8.57
CA LEU A 845 -7.07 7.57 8.84
C LEU A 845 -7.26 8.20 10.21
N TYR A 846 -6.76 7.55 11.27
CA TYR A 846 -6.88 8.06 12.63
C TYR A 846 -6.27 9.46 12.75
N ARG A 847 -5.08 9.67 12.19
CA ARG A 847 -4.37 10.95 12.22
C ARG A 847 -5.12 12.03 11.43
N ALA A 848 -5.53 11.74 10.20
CA ALA A 848 -6.25 12.70 9.36
C ALA A 848 -7.56 13.19 10.01
N LEU A 849 -8.30 12.28 10.67
CA LEU A 849 -9.52 12.64 11.40
C LEU A 849 -9.23 13.46 12.66
N GLY A 850 -8.14 13.16 13.37
CA GLY A 850 -7.66 13.94 14.52
C GLY A 850 -7.33 15.38 14.12
N GLU A 851 -6.54 15.56 13.06
CA GLU A 851 -6.16 16.87 12.55
C GLU A 851 -7.37 17.67 12.04
N TYR A 852 -8.29 17.03 11.32
CA TYR A 852 -9.53 17.67 10.90
C TYR A 852 -10.34 18.21 12.07
N ARG A 853 -10.54 17.41 13.13
CA ARG A 853 -11.27 17.84 14.32
C ARG A 853 -10.58 19.00 15.04
N SER A 854 -9.25 18.96 15.10
CA SER A 854 -8.42 20.01 15.69
C SER A 854 -8.53 21.33 14.92
N LEU A 855 -8.51 21.29 13.59
CA LEU A 855 -8.70 22.47 12.75
C LEU A 855 -10.14 23.01 12.80
N ALA A 856 -11.14 22.13 12.76
CA ALA A 856 -12.55 22.52 12.84
C ALA A 856 -12.90 23.18 14.19
N ALA A 857 -12.27 22.73 15.29
CA ALA A 857 -12.47 23.30 16.62
C ALA A 857 -11.89 24.72 16.77
N ARG A 858 -10.92 25.12 15.92
CA ARG A 858 -10.23 26.42 16.03
C ARG A 858 -11.00 27.60 15.45
N GLY A 859 -12.11 27.37 14.75
CA GLY A 859 -13.10 28.42 14.39
C GLY A 859 -12.61 29.61 13.54
N ALA A 860 -11.36 29.62 13.07
CA ALA A 860 -10.75 30.72 12.30
C ALA A 860 -10.67 30.40 10.80
N GLU A 861 -10.66 31.45 9.98
CA GLU A 861 -10.65 31.43 8.50
C GLU A 861 -9.39 30.73 7.95
N PHE A 862 -9.36 29.40 7.93
CA PHE A 862 -8.27 28.63 7.35
C PHE A 862 -8.30 28.75 5.81
N PRO A 863 -7.32 29.42 5.18
CA PRO A 863 -7.35 29.71 3.73
C PRO A 863 -7.36 28.45 2.85
N TYR A 864 -6.88 27.33 3.39
CA TYR A 864 -6.72 26.05 2.71
C TYR A 864 -7.73 24.98 3.15
N ALA A 865 -8.86 25.38 3.76
CA ALA A 865 -9.89 24.44 4.23
C ALA A 865 -10.43 23.53 3.12
N LEU A 866 -10.50 24.03 1.88
CA LEU A 866 -10.98 23.26 0.74
C LEU A 866 -9.98 22.20 0.26
N PRO A 867 -8.70 22.52 -0.01
CA PRO A 867 -7.67 21.49 -0.23
C PRO A 867 -7.64 20.42 0.87
N PHE A 868 -7.75 20.84 2.14
CA PHE A 868 -7.76 19.91 3.27
C PHE A 868 -9.00 19.00 3.28
N LEU A 869 -10.17 19.49 2.87
CA LEU A 869 -11.36 18.67 2.70
C LEU A 869 -11.15 17.52 1.69
N PHE A 870 -10.43 17.77 0.58
CA PHE A 870 -10.06 16.72 -0.37
C PHE A 870 -9.11 15.69 0.24
N ILE A 871 -8.14 16.12 1.07
CA ILE A 871 -7.23 15.20 1.79
C ILE A 871 -8.03 14.29 2.72
N VAL A 872 -8.94 14.84 3.52
CA VAL A 872 -9.79 14.04 4.44
C VAL A 872 -10.66 13.06 3.66
N GLY A 873 -11.30 13.51 2.57
CA GLY A 873 -12.09 12.63 1.70
C GLY A 873 -11.24 11.50 1.12
N ALA A 874 -10.03 11.81 0.66
CA ALA A 874 -9.09 10.82 0.16
C ALA A 874 -8.70 9.79 1.20
N THR A 875 -8.45 10.20 2.45
CA THR A 875 -8.11 9.27 3.52
C THR A 875 -9.26 8.33 3.88
N VAL A 876 -10.51 8.82 3.88
CA VAL A 876 -11.70 7.98 4.10
C VAL A 876 -11.81 6.92 3.00
N TRP A 877 -11.64 7.30 1.74
CA TRP A 877 -11.65 6.35 0.63
C TRP A 877 -10.43 5.45 0.57
N ASN A 878 -9.27 5.89 1.07
CA ASN A 878 -8.13 5.01 1.23
C ASN A 878 -8.47 3.87 2.20
N PHE A 879 -9.12 4.18 3.32
CA PHE A 879 -9.58 3.15 4.25
C PHE A 879 -10.69 2.26 3.65
N VAL A 880 -11.72 2.84 3.02
CA VAL A 880 -12.86 2.04 2.50
C VAL A 880 -12.47 1.26 1.25
N GLY A 881 -11.88 1.93 0.26
CA GLY A 881 -11.49 1.39 -1.03
C GLY A 881 -10.25 0.51 -0.94
N ALA A 882 -9.10 1.08 -0.57
CA ALA A 882 -7.85 0.32 -0.51
C ALA A 882 -7.81 -0.63 0.70
N GLY A 883 -8.28 -0.16 1.86
CA GLY A 883 -8.33 -0.96 3.08
C GLY A 883 -9.39 -2.05 3.05
N VAL A 884 -10.67 -1.69 3.21
CA VAL A 884 -11.75 -2.67 3.46
C VAL A 884 -11.99 -3.56 2.24
N LEU A 885 -12.21 -2.96 1.06
CA LEU A 885 -12.44 -3.73 -0.16
C LEU A 885 -11.16 -4.43 -0.64
N GLY A 886 -9.99 -3.79 -0.48
CA GLY A 886 -8.71 -4.41 -0.82
C GLY A 886 -8.42 -5.62 0.06
N PHE A 887 -8.57 -5.51 1.38
CA PHE A 887 -8.37 -6.65 2.30
C PHE A 887 -9.35 -7.79 2.03
N PHE A 888 -10.61 -7.49 1.73
CA PHE A 888 -11.59 -8.51 1.34
C PHE A 888 -11.09 -9.32 0.13
N LEU A 889 -10.60 -8.64 -0.91
CA LEU A 889 -10.02 -9.29 -2.07
C LEU A 889 -8.65 -9.90 -1.80
N ASN A 890 -7.97 -9.51 -0.73
CA ASN A 890 -6.63 -9.99 -0.38
C ASN A 890 -6.63 -11.35 0.33
N LEU A 891 -7.80 -11.90 0.69
CA LEU A 891 -7.89 -13.25 1.24
C LEU A 891 -7.71 -14.26 0.10
N PRO A 892 -6.62 -15.08 0.05
CA PRO A 892 -6.38 -15.95 -1.10
C PRO A 892 -7.56 -16.88 -1.44
N VAL A 893 -8.32 -17.35 -0.45
CA VAL A 893 -9.50 -18.20 -0.67
C VAL A 893 -10.64 -17.45 -1.34
N LEU A 894 -10.87 -16.17 -1.00
CA LEU A 894 -11.88 -15.36 -1.66
C LEU A 894 -11.40 -14.90 -3.02
N ASN A 895 -10.14 -14.45 -3.10
CA ASN A 895 -9.51 -14.03 -4.35
C ASN A 895 -9.53 -15.13 -5.39
N TYR A 896 -9.38 -16.40 -5.01
CA TYR A 896 -9.47 -17.52 -5.95
C TYR A 896 -10.78 -17.54 -6.75
N TYR A 897 -11.90 -17.12 -6.15
CA TYR A 897 -13.20 -16.98 -6.84
C TYR A 897 -13.41 -15.58 -7.45
N GLU A 898 -12.84 -14.55 -6.84
CA GLU A 898 -13.08 -13.13 -7.19
C GLU A 898 -12.02 -12.51 -8.12
N HIS A 899 -10.95 -13.24 -8.43
CA HIS A 899 -9.90 -12.74 -9.29
C HIS A 899 -10.45 -12.50 -10.69
N GLY A 900 -10.55 -11.23 -11.10
CA GLY A 900 -11.13 -10.87 -12.39
C GLY A 900 -12.66 -10.69 -12.38
N THR A 901 -13.26 -10.27 -11.26
CA THR A 901 -14.71 -10.00 -11.13
C THR A 901 -15.05 -8.52 -10.86
N TYR A 902 -16.35 -8.21 -10.78
CA TYR A 902 -16.91 -6.89 -10.46
C TYR A 902 -16.47 -6.33 -9.10
N LEU A 903 -16.11 -7.18 -8.12
CA LEU A 903 -15.57 -6.68 -6.85
C LEU A 903 -14.19 -6.04 -7.02
N THR A 904 -13.40 -6.50 -7.98
CA THR A 904 -12.14 -5.83 -8.36
C THR A 904 -12.42 -4.42 -8.93
N LEU A 905 -13.53 -4.19 -9.65
CA LEU A 905 -13.92 -2.85 -10.13
C LEU A 905 -14.36 -1.97 -8.97
N ALA A 906 -15.13 -2.53 -8.02
CA ALA A 906 -15.57 -1.79 -6.85
C ALA A 906 -14.37 -1.27 -6.05
N HIS A 907 -13.42 -2.17 -5.74
CA HIS A 907 -12.16 -1.81 -5.11
C HIS A 907 -11.37 -0.80 -5.94
N SER A 908 -11.16 -1.05 -7.24
CA SER A 908 -10.29 -0.20 -8.06
C SER A 908 -10.82 1.22 -8.23
N HIS A 909 -12.14 1.43 -8.34
CA HIS A 909 -12.71 2.78 -8.38
C HIS A 909 -12.63 3.46 -7.00
N ALA A 910 -12.99 2.74 -5.94
CA ALA A 910 -12.96 3.26 -4.57
C ALA A 910 -11.53 3.64 -4.12
N ALA A 911 -10.53 2.84 -4.48
CA ALA A 911 -9.12 3.07 -4.15
C ALA A 911 -8.48 4.09 -5.09
N THR A 912 -8.51 3.84 -6.41
CA THR A 912 -7.79 4.69 -7.38
C THR A 912 -8.36 6.10 -7.44
N PHE A 913 -9.67 6.25 -7.64
CA PHE A 913 -10.28 7.57 -7.69
C PHE A 913 -10.47 8.14 -6.28
N GLY A 914 -11.00 7.33 -5.37
CA GLY A 914 -11.32 7.79 -4.02
C GLY A 914 -10.08 8.19 -3.21
N ALA A 915 -8.98 7.44 -3.23
CA ALA A 915 -7.76 7.82 -2.52
C ALA A 915 -6.86 8.72 -3.38
N PHE A 916 -6.23 8.17 -4.41
CA PHE A 916 -5.23 8.90 -5.21
C PHE A 916 -5.85 10.06 -6.01
N GLY A 917 -7.01 9.83 -6.61
CA GLY A 917 -7.71 10.83 -7.41
C GLY A 917 -8.15 12.05 -6.60
N LEU A 918 -8.90 11.86 -5.50
CA LEU A 918 -9.32 12.97 -4.65
C LEU A 918 -8.14 13.73 -4.07
N LEU A 919 -7.07 13.03 -3.70
CA LEU A 919 -5.89 13.70 -3.17
C LEU A 919 -5.18 14.55 -4.21
N ALA A 920 -5.04 14.03 -5.44
CA ALA A 920 -4.50 14.78 -6.56
C ALA A 920 -5.35 16.03 -6.88
N LEU A 921 -6.69 15.92 -6.84
CA LEU A 921 -7.59 17.07 -6.97
C LEU A 921 -7.39 18.09 -5.84
N GLY A 922 -7.17 17.62 -4.61
CA GLY A 922 -6.82 18.46 -3.46
C GLY A 922 -5.52 19.24 -3.66
N LEU A 923 -4.49 18.60 -4.21
CA LEU A 923 -3.23 19.24 -4.58
C LEU A 923 -3.43 20.28 -5.70
N GLY A 924 -4.24 19.96 -6.71
CA GLY A 924 -4.59 20.92 -7.77
C GLY A 924 -5.33 22.14 -7.23
N ALA A 925 -6.26 21.94 -6.29
CA ALA A 925 -6.96 23.02 -5.59
C ALA A 925 -6.00 23.85 -4.72
N TYR A 926 -5.00 23.22 -4.08
CA TYR A 926 -3.96 23.92 -3.32
C TYR A 926 -3.09 24.80 -4.21
N ILE A 927 -2.58 24.26 -5.33
CA ILE A 927 -1.79 25.03 -6.30
C ILE A 927 -2.55 26.26 -6.76
N LEU A 928 -3.82 26.10 -7.14
CA LEU A 928 -4.66 27.21 -7.58
C LEU A 928 -5.01 28.18 -6.45
N ARG A 929 -5.15 27.71 -5.21
CA ARG A 929 -5.37 28.57 -4.05
C ARG A 929 -4.20 29.53 -3.81
N VAL A 930 -2.97 29.04 -4.01
CA VAL A 930 -1.75 29.83 -3.84
C VAL A 930 -1.56 30.84 -4.97
N VAL A 931 -1.86 30.48 -6.23
CA VAL A 931 -1.62 31.40 -7.36
C VAL A 931 -2.76 32.38 -7.62
N THR A 932 -3.98 32.10 -7.15
CA THR A 932 -5.13 32.97 -7.39
C THR A 932 -5.16 34.11 -6.38
N PRO A 933 -5.25 35.38 -6.81
CA PRO A 933 -5.44 36.51 -5.91
C PRO A 933 -6.69 36.35 -5.04
N GLU A 934 -6.65 36.80 -3.78
CA GLU A 934 -7.75 36.63 -2.82
C GLU A 934 -9.09 37.17 -3.33
N ALA A 935 -9.07 38.33 -4.00
CA ALA A 935 -10.28 38.96 -4.55
C ALA A 935 -10.97 38.13 -5.66
N ALA A 936 -10.26 37.18 -6.27
CA ALA A 936 -10.75 36.35 -7.36
C ALA A 936 -11.02 34.89 -6.94
N TRP A 937 -10.75 34.51 -5.69
CA TRP A 937 -10.95 33.15 -5.19
C TRP A 937 -12.45 32.82 -5.03
N ASP A 938 -12.93 31.81 -5.76
CA ASP A 938 -14.28 31.26 -5.62
C ASP A 938 -14.25 29.74 -5.36
N PRO A 939 -14.49 29.29 -4.11
CA PRO A 939 -14.45 27.87 -3.76
C PRO A 939 -15.67 27.08 -4.24
N THR A 940 -16.70 27.72 -4.80
CA THR A 940 -18.01 27.11 -5.08
C THR A 940 -17.90 25.88 -5.99
N TRP A 941 -17.20 26.02 -7.12
CA TRP A 941 -17.09 24.95 -8.10
C TRP A 941 -16.20 23.80 -7.65
N PHE A 942 -15.14 24.08 -6.88
CA PHE A 942 -14.33 23.04 -6.23
C PHE A 942 -15.14 22.29 -5.16
N ARG A 943 -15.94 22.98 -4.35
CA ARG A 943 -16.82 22.34 -3.36
C ARG A 943 -17.88 21.47 -4.02
N ARG A 944 -18.45 21.91 -5.15
CA ARG A 944 -19.33 21.08 -5.98
C ARG A 944 -18.59 19.84 -6.49
N SER A 945 -17.40 20.02 -7.05
CA SER A 945 -16.58 18.90 -7.53
C SER A 945 -16.35 17.85 -6.44
N PHE A 946 -15.99 18.28 -5.23
CA PHE A 946 -15.79 17.39 -4.09
C PHE A 946 -17.04 16.55 -3.80
N TRP A 947 -18.19 17.18 -3.56
CA TRP A 947 -19.40 16.46 -3.16
C TRP A 947 -20.00 15.61 -4.27
N LEU A 948 -20.05 16.14 -5.50
CA LEU A 948 -20.55 15.40 -6.66
C LEU A 948 -19.70 14.14 -6.91
N SER A 949 -18.37 14.27 -6.83
CA SER A 949 -17.46 13.14 -6.98
C SER A 949 -17.62 12.10 -5.89
N ASN A 950 -17.68 12.50 -4.62
CA ASN A 950 -17.78 11.57 -3.49
C ASN A 950 -19.14 10.85 -3.44
N VAL A 951 -20.24 11.59 -3.59
CA VAL A 951 -21.58 10.99 -3.62
C VAL A 951 -21.73 10.12 -4.86
N GLY A 952 -21.26 10.57 -6.02
CA GLY A 952 -21.27 9.78 -7.25
C GLY A 952 -20.51 8.47 -7.13
N LEU A 953 -19.29 8.51 -6.58
CA LEU A 953 -18.48 7.32 -6.31
C LEU A 953 -19.18 6.36 -5.34
N ALA A 954 -19.75 6.86 -4.25
CA ALA A 954 -20.50 6.04 -3.30
C ALA A 954 -21.71 5.36 -3.94
N VAL A 955 -22.50 6.09 -4.73
CA VAL A 955 -23.66 5.53 -5.45
C VAL A 955 -23.23 4.49 -6.47
N MET A 956 -22.18 4.74 -7.24
CA MET A 956 -21.64 3.79 -8.21
C MET A 956 -21.18 2.48 -7.54
N VAL A 957 -20.42 2.59 -6.44
CA VAL A 957 -19.85 1.43 -5.74
C VAL A 957 -20.95 0.63 -5.02
N VAL A 958 -21.75 1.30 -4.19
CA VAL A 958 -22.75 0.62 -3.33
C VAL A 958 -24.02 0.26 -4.11
N GLY A 959 -24.44 1.12 -5.04
CA GLY A 959 -25.67 0.92 -5.81
C GLY A 959 -25.54 0.01 -7.02
N SER A 960 -24.31 -0.35 -7.43
CA SER A 960 -24.08 -1.15 -8.64
C SER A 960 -22.94 -2.15 -8.49
N LEU A 961 -21.69 -1.69 -8.36
CA LEU A 961 -20.51 -2.56 -8.50
C LEU A 961 -20.44 -3.66 -7.44
N LEU A 962 -20.72 -3.33 -6.18
CA LEU A 962 -20.73 -4.32 -5.08
C LEU A 962 -21.87 -5.35 -5.25
N PRO A 963 -23.15 -4.96 -5.43
CA PRO A 963 -24.21 -5.92 -5.69
C PRO A 963 -23.95 -6.86 -6.87
N VAL A 964 -23.47 -6.33 -8.00
CA VAL A 964 -23.13 -7.16 -9.17
C VAL A 964 -21.96 -8.09 -8.85
N GLY A 965 -20.94 -7.61 -8.13
CA GLY A 965 -19.82 -8.42 -7.70
C GLY A 965 -20.23 -9.60 -6.81
N PHE A 966 -21.10 -9.39 -5.82
CA PHE A 966 -21.58 -10.50 -4.98
C PHE A 966 -22.47 -11.50 -5.74
N LEU A 967 -23.30 -11.05 -6.68
CA LEU A 967 -24.04 -11.95 -7.58
C LEU A 967 -23.09 -12.74 -8.48
N GLN A 968 -22.00 -12.12 -8.91
CA GLN A 968 -20.97 -12.78 -9.70
C GLN A 968 -20.22 -13.82 -8.87
N LEU A 969 -19.86 -13.50 -7.62
CA LEU A 969 -19.26 -14.44 -6.66
C LEU A 969 -20.10 -15.70 -6.50
N GLU A 970 -21.40 -15.51 -6.23
CA GLU A 970 -22.37 -16.59 -6.05
C GLU A 970 -22.40 -17.47 -7.31
N THR A 971 -22.50 -16.85 -8.49
CA THR A 971 -22.48 -17.56 -9.77
C THR A 971 -21.18 -18.33 -9.97
N VAL A 972 -20.03 -17.71 -9.68
CA VAL A 972 -18.72 -18.37 -9.79
C VAL A 972 -18.64 -19.56 -8.85
N TYR A 973 -19.11 -19.42 -7.62
CA TYR A 973 -19.06 -20.47 -6.61
C TYR A 973 -19.99 -21.66 -6.94
N GLU A 974 -21.18 -21.39 -7.48
CA GLU A 974 -22.18 -22.43 -7.79
C GLU A 974 -21.95 -23.10 -9.15
N GLU A 975 -21.63 -22.31 -10.18
CA GLU A 975 -21.62 -22.75 -11.58
C GLU A 975 -20.21 -22.84 -12.19
N GLY A 976 -19.22 -22.18 -11.58
CA GLY A 976 -17.85 -22.11 -12.07
C GLY A 976 -17.46 -20.73 -12.61
N PHE A 977 -16.15 -20.47 -12.71
CA PHE A 977 -15.64 -19.14 -13.07
C PHE A 977 -16.05 -18.68 -14.47
N ALA A 978 -16.05 -19.58 -15.46
CA ALA A 978 -16.46 -19.26 -16.82
C ALA A 978 -17.91 -18.75 -16.89
N ALA A 979 -18.83 -19.34 -16.11
CA ALA A 979 -20.24 -18.92 -16.05
C ALA A 979 -20.39 -17.50 -15.52
N GLY A 980 -19.64 -17.14 -14.46
CA GLY A 980 -19.63 -15.77 -13.92
C GLY A 980 -19.09 -14.73 -14.90
N ARG A 981 -18.29 -15.13 -15.90
CA ARG A 981 -17.70 -14.24 -16.91
C ARG A 981 -18.44 -14.25 -18.26
N ASP A 982 -19.45 -15.10 -18.43
CA ASP A 982 -20.18 -15.20 -19.69
C ASP A 982 -21.17 -14.04 -19.91
N LEU A 983 -21.62 -13.88 -21.15
CA LEU A 983 -22.63 -12.90 -21.54
C LEU A 983 -23.94 -13.13 -20.76
N GLN A 984 -24.35 -14.39 -20.58
CA GLN A 984 -25.60 -14.76 -19.91
C GLN A 984 -25.69 -14.20 -18.48
N PHE A 985 -24.57 -14.14 -17.74
CA PHE A 985 -24.54 -13.51 -16.42
C PHE A 985 -24.90 -12.02 -16.50
N ASN A 986 -24.30 -11.30 -17.45
CA ASN A 986 -24.54 -9.86 -17.62
C ASN A 986 -25.99 -9.59 -18.07
N GLU A 987 -26.64 -10.51 -18.78
CA GLU A 987 -28.02 -10.37 -19.27
C GLU A 987 -29.08 -10.71 -18.21
N ARG A 988 -28.69 -11.25 -17.05
CA ARG A 988 -29.64 -11.55 -15.96
C ARG A 988 -30.41 -10.27 -15.57
N PRO A 989 -31.75 -10.33 -15.39
CA PRO A 989 -32.55 -9.13 -15.13
C PRO A 989 -32.10 -8.32 -13.91
N LEU A 990 -31.62 -9.00 -12.86
CA LEU A 990 -31.14 -8.35 -11.64
C LEU A 990 -29.79 -7.64 -11.87
N VAL A 991 -28.88 -8.25 -12.65
CA VAL A 991 -27.59 -7.64 -13.03
C VAL A 991 -27.84 -6.39 -13.89
N GLN A 992 -28.70 -6.49 -14.90
CA GLN A 992 -29.10 -5.34 -15.72
C GLN A 992 -29.73 -4.20 -14.90
N LYS A 993 -30.56 -4.53 -13.91
CA LYS A 993 -31.14 -3.52 -13.00
C LYS A 993 -30.06 -2.77 -12.21
N PHE A 994 -29.05 -3.47 -11.69
CA PHE A 994 -27.93 -2.84 -10.98
C PHE A 994 -26.99 -2.07 -11.94
N SER A 995 -26.80 -2.54 -13.17
CA SER A 995 -26.08 -1.80 -14.21
C SER A 995 -26.75 -0.47 -14.51
N TRP A 996 -28.09 -0.42 -14.65
CA TRP A 996 -28.84 0.82 -14.80
C TRP A 996 -28.80 1.71 -13.55
N ALA A 997 -28.83 1.12 -12.35
CA ALA A 997 -28.74 1.86 -11.09
C ALA A 997 -27.41 2.62 -10.91
N ARG A 998 -26.40 2.30 -11.73
CA ARG A 998 -25.11 3.00 -11.77
C ARG A 998 -25.20 4.41 -12.35
N LEU A 999 -26.12 4.65 -13.29
CA LEU A 999 -26.20 5.89 -14.08
C LEU A 999 -26.23 7.18 -13.25
N PRO A 1000 -26.99 7.30 -12.14
CA PRO A 1000 -26.95 8.49 -11.30
C PRO A 1000 -25.58 8.73 -10.66
N GLY A 1001 -24.88 7.66 -10.26
CA GLY A 1001 -23.53 7.75 -9.70
C GLY A 1001 -22.54 8.27 -10.74
N ASP A 1002 -22.54 7.67 -11.93
CA ASP A 1002 -21.67 8.08 -13.04
C ASP A 1002 -21.93 9.54 -13.45
N GLY A 1003 -23.21 9.94 -13.55
CA GLY A 1003 -23.58 11.32 -13.88
C GLY A 1003 -23.08 12.35 -12.86
N LEU A 1004 -23.10 12.02 -11.57
CA LEU A 1004 -22.56 12.87 -10.52
C LEU A 1004 -21.03 12.98 -10.61
N VAL A 1005 -20.31 11.89 -10.86
CA VAL A 1005 -18.85 11.93 -11.04
C VAL A 1005 -18.46 12.78 -12.26
N ILE A 1006 -19.15 12.61 -13.39
CA ILE A 1006 -18.94 13.42 -14.61
C ILE A 1006 -19.19 14.91 -14.31
N ALA A 1007 -20.28 15.25 -13.64
CA ALA A 1007 -20.56 16.62 -13.23
C ALA A 1007 -19.49 17.16 -12.25
N GLY A 1008 -18.95 16.31 -11.38
CA GLY A 1008 -17.84 16.62 -10.49
C GLY A 1008 -16.54 16.95 -11.24
N ALA A 1009 -16.22 16.17 -12.28
CA ALA A 1009 -15.08 16.40 -13.16
C ALA A 1009 -15.20 17.72 -13.95
N ILE A 1010 -16.37 17.97 -14.54
CA ILE A 1010 -16.66 19.23 -15.24
C ILE A 1010 -16.55 20.42 -14.28
N SER A 1011 -17.07 20.29 -13.06
CA SER A 1011 -17.00 21.34 -12.04
C SER A 1011 -15.55 21.67 -11.66
N PHE A 1012 -14.69 20.66 -11.49
CA PHE A 1012 -13.27 20.87 -11.22
C PHE A 1012 -12.59 21.60 -12.38
N THR A 1013 -12.83 21.15 -13.60
CA THR A 1013 -12.24 21.73 -14.81
C THR A 1013 -12.65 23.18 -15.00
N ALA A 1014 -13.94 23.48 -14.81
CA ALA A 1014 -14.46 24.84 -14.87
C ALA A 1014 -13.79 25.74 -13.82
N ALA A 1015 -13.65 25.26 -12.58
CA ALA A 1015 -12.94 25.96 -11.52
C ALA A 1015 -11.47 26.21 -11.89
N ALA A 1016 -10.77 25.19 -12.38
CA ALA A 1016 -9.37 25.28 -12.74
C ALA A 1016 -9.12 26.33 -13.85
N ILE A 1017 -9.96 26.33 -14.88
CA ILE A 1017 -9.88 27.28 -15.98
C ILE A 1017 -10.23 28.70 -15.52
N SER A 1018 -11.26 28.87 -14.69
CA SER A 1018 -11.68 30.21 -14.23
C SER A 1018 -10.61 30.87 -13.37
N HIS A 1019 -10.01 30.11 -12.45
CA HIS A 1019 -8.97 30.60 -11.56
C HIS A 1019 -7.69 30.93 -12.34
N LEU A 1020 -7.23 30.04 -13.23
CA LEU A 1020 -6.05 30.32 -14.05
C LEU A 1020 -6.22 31.58 -14.93
N ARG A 1021 -7.41 31.80 -15.50
CA ARG A 1021 -7.71 33.02 -16.26
C ARG A 1021 -7.69 34.28 -15.39
N ALA A 1022 -8.07 34.19 -14.12
CA ALA A 1022 -7.97 35.32 -13.20
C ALA A 1022 -6.50 35.67 -12.94
N VAL A 1023 -5.64 34.67 -12.74
CA VAL A 1023 -4.18 34.85 -12.60
C VAL A 1023 -3.58 35.53 -13.83
N GLU A 1024 -3.94 35.08 -15.04
CA GLU A 1024 -3.43 35.66 -16.29
C GLU A 1024 -3.86 37.12 -16.51
N ARG A 1025 -5.05 37.51 -16.02
CA ARG A 1025 -5.53 38.89 -16.09
C ARG A 1025 -4.77 39.79 -15.13
N ASP A 1026 -4.59 39.35 -13.89
CA ASP A 1026 -3.81 40.08 -12.88
C ASP A 1026 -2.35 40.30 -13.34
N ASP A 1027 -1.75 39.29 -13.99
CA ASP A 1027 -0.44 39.42 -14.64
C ASP A 1027 -0.41 40.43 -15.79
N ALA A 1028 -1.49 40.52 -16.56
CA ALA A 1028 -1.58 41.48 -17.66
C ALA A 1028 -1.75 42.90 -17.13
N ASP A 1029 -2.59 43.09 -16.11
CA ASP A 1029 -2.87 44.38 -15.49
C ASP A 1029 -1.65 44.93 -14.73
N SER A 1030 -0.92 44.08 -14.01
CA SER A 1030 0.34 44.43 -13.35
C SER A 1030 1.45 44.81 -14.34
N ARG A 1031 1.51 44.21 -15.55
CA ARG A 1031 2.43 44.62 -16.62
C ARG A 1031 1.99 45.88 -17.36
N ALA A 1032 0.69 46.16 -17.42
CA ALA A 1032 0.12 47.32 -18.10
C ALA A 1032 0.21 48.61 -17.26
N THR A 1033 0.39 48.49 -15.94
CA THR A 1033 0.56 49.62 -15.03
C THR A 1033 2.05 50.00 -14.95
N PRO A 1034 2.51 51.15 -15.50
CA PRO A 1034 3.89 51.57 -15.34
C PRO A 1034 4.15 51.95 -13.88
N ALA A 1035 5.28 51.48 -13.34
CA ALA A 1035 5.75 51.79 -11.99
C ALA A 1035 5.96 53.30 -11.75
#